data_AF-A0A8C1WDF5-F1
#
_entry.id   AF-A0A8C1WDF5-F1
#
_cell.length_a   1.000
_cell.length_b   1.000
_cell.length_c   1.000
_cell.angle_alpha   90.00
_cell.angle_beta   90.00
_cell.angle_gamma   90.00
#
_symmetry.space_group_name_H-M   'P 1'
#
loop_
_entity.id
_entity.type
_entity.pdbx_description
1 polymer ?
#
loop_
_entity_poly.entity_id
_entity_poly.type
_entity_poly.pdbx_seq_one_letter_code
_entity_poly.pdbx_strand_id
1 'polypeptide(L)'
;MVLIRFLFYVQSCHVTFGLHAVDPVFVSFLQVTMRERLSLWAVFCLIVAFLPSQTVAVMSVDLGSEWMKIAIVKPGVPMEIALNKESRRKTPVAVCLKENERLFGDSALGAVKNPKVVYRFLQSILGKTADNPQVAQYQKHFPEHQLQRDEKRGTVFFKFSEDSQYTPEELLGMILNYSRGLAQDFAEQPIKDAVITVPAYFNQAERRAVLQAAHIAGLKVLQLINDNTAVALNYGVFRRKDINSTAQNIMFYDMGSGSTTATIVMYQTVKTKESGTQPQLQIRGVGFDRTLGGFEMELRLRDHLAKLFNEQKKSKKDVRENLRAMAKLLKEAQRLKTVLSANAEHMAQIEGLMDDIDFKAKVTRSEFEALCEDLFDRVPGPVKEALAAAEMNMDEIDQVILVGGSTRVPKVQDVLLKAVGKEELSKNINADEAAAMGAVYQAAALSKAFKVKPFLVRDAAVFPIQVEFSRETEEEDGVQTVKHNKRILFQRMAPYPQRKVITFNRYTDDFVFYINYGDLSFLSEQDLKVFGSQNLTTVKLSGVGSSFKKHSEAESKGIKAHFNMDESGVLILDRVESVFETIVEEKEEESTLTKLGNTISSLFGGGSSDPTANVTEPVTDEEEVTPEAGKDQEQSEKQEESAQEKPETEEGKEGEPQKEEDKKPKPQKKSKISEDITVELEVNDVLDPSTEDMEVLQDLTDRDLEKQEREKTLNSLEAFIFETQDKLYQDEYQAVVTEEEKEQITGKLSEASNWMDEEGYTAGTKELKEKLSELKKLCKAMFFRVEERKKWPDRLAALNSMLNHSTIFLKSARLIPESDQIFTEVELKTLERVINETMTWKNETVAEQDKLSPTEKPVLLSKDIEAKLSLLDREVNYLLNKAKFAKPKPKDKAKDKNTTTTENSKANSTEELLFLLIWTEEVKPAEEPPTVEKKDEEPILELNPAENTDTGNPQSTNQFNIKIILT
;
A
#
# COMPACT_ATOMS: atom_id res chain seq x y z
N MET A 1 0.54 17.90 -22.30
CA MET A 1 0.16 19.31 -22.59
C MET A 1 1.30 20.15 -23.18
N VAL A 2 2.44 20.35 -22.50
CA VAL A 2 3.51 21.28 -22.96
C VAL A 2 4.08 20.93 -24.35
N LEU A 3 4.34 19.64 -24.62
CA LEU A 3 4.85 19.16 -25.92
C LEU A 3 3.94 19.52 -27.11
N ILE A 4 2.62 19.60 -26.88
CA ILE A 4 1.62 19.99 -27.89
C ILE A 4 1.74 21.49 -28.20
N ARG A 5 1.96 22.33 -27.18
CA ARG A 5 2.26 23.77 -27.38
C ARG A 5 3.57 23.99 -28.15
N PHE A 6 4.58 23.14 -27.94
CA PHE A 6 5.84 23.20 -28.70
C PHE A 6 5.61 22.87 -30.19
N LEU A 7 4.86 21.81 -30.51
CA LEU A 7 4.50 21.46 -31.89
C LEU A 7 3.72 22.59 -32.60
N PHE A 8 2.75 23.20 -31.93
CA PHE A 8 2.03 24.36 -32.47
C PHE A 8 2.94 25.59 -32.71
N TYR A 9 3.89 25.86 -31.80
CA TYR A 9 4.81 26.99 -31.92
C TYR A 9 5.77 26.81 -33.11
N VAL A 10 6.37 25.63 -33.26
CA VAL A 10 7.24 25.29 -34.39
C VAL A 10 6.47 25.37 -35.71
N GLN A 11 5.23 24.86 -35.76
CA GLN A 11 4.41 24.89 -36.97
C GLN A 11 3.98 26.32 -37.36
N SER A 12 3.73 27.21 -36.38
CA SER A 12 3.41 28.63 -36.64
C SER A 12 4.61 29.41 -37.20
N CYS A 13 5.84 29.09 -36.75
CA CYS A 13 7.05 29.77 -37.23
C CYS A 13 7.40 29.48 -38.71
N HIS A 14 6.85 28.44 -39.33
CA HIS A 14 7.08 28.14 -40.75
C HIS A 14 6.08 28.80 -41.73
N VAL A 15 4.91 29.24 -41.25
CA VAL A 15 3.83 29.76 -42.14
C VAL A 15 3.96 31.27 -42.40
N THR A 16 4.70 32.00 -41.57
CA THR A 16 4.57 33.49 -41.48
C THR A 16 5.65 34.29 -42.24
N PHE A 17 6.46 33.67 -43.11
CA PHE A 17 7.47 34.36 -43.91
C PHE A 17 7.36 34.03 -45.41
N GLY A 18 6.40 34.69 -46.07
CA GLY A 18 6.45 34.88 -47.53
C GLY A 18 7.60 35.82 -47.92
N LEU A 19 8.21 35.60 -49.09
CA LEU A 19 9.40 36.36 -49.51
C LEU A 19 9.09 37.84 -49.78
N HIS A 20 9.73 38.75 -49.05
CA HIS A 20 10.45 39.92 -49.61
C HIS A 20 11.46 40.44 -48.58
N ALA A 21 12.62 40.92 -49.08
CA ALA A 21 13.78 41.47 -48.37
C ALA A 21 13.72 41.62 -46.83
N VAL A 22 14.30 40.64 -46.11
CA VAL A 22 14.59 40.75 -44.66
C VAL A 22 16.10 40.97 -44.47
N ASP A 23 16.48 41.84 -43.53
CA ASP A 23 17.86 42.17 -43.22
C ASP A 23 18.67 40.93 -42.74
N PRO A 24 19.85 40.63 -43.32
CA PRO A 24 20.69 39.50 -42.91
C PRO A 24 21.06 39.49 -41.42
N VAL A 25 21.19 40.65 -40.79
CA VAL A 25 21.49 40.77 -39.36
C VAL A 25 20.28 40.31 -38.53
N PHE A 26 19.07 40.66 -38.95
CA PHE A 26 17.84 40.28 -38.26
C PHE A 26 17.56 38.78 -38.36
N VAL A 27 17.78 38.18 -39.54
CA VAL A 27 17.68 36.72 -39.73
C VAL A 27 18.69 35.97 -38.85
N SER A 28 19.94 36.45 -38.80
CA SER A 28 20.99 35.87 -37.95
C SER A 28 20.63 35.95 -36.46
N PHE A 29 20.10 37.08 -36.01
CA PHE A 29 19.67 37.27 -34.62
C PHE A 29 18.46 36.36 -34.26
N LEU A 30 17.50 36.19 -35.18
CA LEU A 30 16.38 35.25 -35.00
C LEU A 30 16.85 33.80 -34.97
N GLN A 31 17.83 33.42 -35.80
CA GLN A 31 18.40 32.07 -35.78
C GLN A 31 19.18 31.78 -34.49
N VAL A 32 20.00 32.71 -34.00
CA VAL A 32 20.71 32.55 -32.72
C VAL A 32 19.71 32.42 -31.57
N THR A 33 18.77 33.36 -31.43
CA THR A 33 17.80 33.33 -30.33
C THR A 33 16.82 32.15 -30.40
N MET A 34 16.44 31.67 -31.59
CA MET A 34 15.68 30.42 -31.71
C MET A 34 16.53 29.18 -31.42
N ARG A 35 17.82 29.16 -31.78
CA ARG A 35 18.73 28.04 -31.49
C ARG A 35 19.04 27.94 -30.00
N GLU A 36 19.27 29.07 -29.33
CA GLU A 36 19.40 29.14 -27.87
C GLU A 36 18.11 28.70 -27.16
N ARG A 37 16.94 29.14 -27.63
CA ARG A 37 15.65 28.69 -27.10
C ARG A 37 15.42 27.20 -27.35
N LEU A 38 15.77 26.64 -28.52
CA LEU A 38 15.71 25.20 -28.76
C LEU A 38 16.67 24.44 -27.85
N SER A 39 17.88 24.93 -27.62
CA SER A 39 18.82 24.34 -26.66
C SER A 39 18.27 24.36 -25.24
N LEU A 40 17.70 25.49 -24.78
CA LEU A 40 17.06 25.59 -23.46
C LEU A 40 15.83 24.68 -23.34
N TRP A 41 15.02 24.55 -24.40
CA TRP A 41 13.89 23.61 -24.43
C TRP A 41 14.33 22.15 -24.50
N ALA A 42 15.41 21.82 -25.22
CA ALA A 42 15.98 20.47 -25.24
C ALA A 42 16.60 20.10 -23.89
N VAL A 43 17.32 21.03 -23.25
CA VAL A 43 17.82 20.89 -21.87
C VAL A 43 16.67 20.78 -20.87
N PHE A 44 15.59 21.56 -21.01
CA PHE A 44 14.41 21.42 -20.17
C PHE A 44 13.71 20.07 -20.38
N CYS A 45 13.58 19.58 -21.61
CA CYS A 45 13.04 18.26 -21.89
C CYS A 45 13.96 17.13 -21.40
N LEU A 46 15.28 17.28 -21.44
CA LEU A 46 16.22 16.38 -20.78
C LEU A 46 16.00 16.42 -19.25
N ILE A 47 15.97 17.59 -18.64
CA ILE A 47 15.74 17.76 -17.20
C ILE A 47 14.42 17.12 -16.79
N VAL A 48 13.34 17.27 -17.58
CA VAL A 48 12.04 16.63 -17.32
C VAL A 48 12.07 15.12 -17.54
N ALA A 49 12.87 14.60 -18.47
CA ALA A 49 13.10 13.15 -18.63
C ALA A 49 14.04 12.56 -17.56
N PHE A 50 14.88 13.38 -16.94
CA PHE A 50 15.75 13.05 -15.82
C PHE A 50 15.20 13.48 -14.46
N LEU A 51 14.01 14.11 -14.40
CA LEU A 51 13.27 14.23 -13.15
C LEU A 51 12.94 12.79 -12.71
N PRO A 52 13.26 12.39 -11.48
CA PRO A 52 12.87 11.08 -11.01
C PRO A 52 11.34 11.01 -11.09
N SER A 53 10.82 10.02 -11.80
CA SER A 53 9.41 9.63 -11.67
C SER A 53 9.20 9.32 -10.20
N GLN A 54 8.55 10.25 -9.49
CA GLN A 54 8.36 10.10 -8.06
C GLN A 54 7.44 8.91 -7.87
N THR A 55 7.96 7.87 -7.24
CA THR A 55 7.22 6.64 -6.94
C THR A 55 6.46 6.94 -5.65
N VAL A 56 5.33 7.63 -5.81
CA VAL A 56 4.54 8.17 -4.71
C VAL A 56 3.59 7.12 -4.14
N ALA A 57 3.23 6.10 -4.94
CA ALA A 57 2.45 4.97 -4.46
C ALA A 57 3.23 4.11 -3.45
N VAL A 58 2.53 3.70 -2.38
CA VAL A 58 3.00 2.67 -1.44
C VAL A 58 1.96 1.57 -1.35
N MET A 59 2.42 0.37 -0.99
CA MET A 59 1.58 -0.82 -0.89
C MET A 59 1.61 -1.43 0.51
N SER A 60 0.73 -2.38 0.72
CA SER A 60 0.88 -3.40 1.75
C SER A 60 0.53 -4.78 1.22
N VAL A 61 1.06 -5.80 1.88
CA VAL A 61 0.66 -7.19 1.68
C VAL A 61 0.12 -7.70 3.00
N ASP A 62 -1.17 -8.02 3.05
CA ASP A 62 -1.64 -8.98 4.03
C ASP A 62 -1.17 -10.36 3.60
N LEU A 63 -0.21 -10.91 4.33
CA LEU A 63 0.47 -12.14 4.01
C LEU A 63 -0.10 -13.24 4.93
N GLY A 64 -1.24 -13.82 4.55
CA GLY A 64 -1.82 -14.99 5.22
C GLY A 64 -1.23 -16.31 4.69
N SER A 65 -1.29 -17.39 5.48
CA SER A 65 -0.62 -18.67 5.16
C SER A 65 -1.08 -19.38 3.89
N GLU A 66 -2.25 -18.99 3.38
CA GLU A 66 -2.90 -19.58 2.21
C GLU A 66 -3.41 -18.50 1.23
N TRP A 67 -3.83 -17.34 1.73
CA TRP A 67 -4.38 -16.24 0.96
C TRP A 67 -3.69 -14.94 1.33
N MET A 68 -3.17 -14.23 0.32
CA MET A 68 -2.68 -12.87 0.47
C MET A 68 -3.65 -11.87 -0.17
N LYS A 69 -3.66 -10.64 0.34
CA LYS A 69 -4.37 -9.51 -0.26
C LYS A 69 -3.43 -8.31 -0.29
N ILE A 70 -3.53 -7.53 -1.35
CA ILE A 70 -2.61 -6.43 -1.62
C ILE A 70 -3.43 -5.16 -1.57
N ALA A 71 -3.04 -4.19 -0.75
CA ALA A 71 -3.71 -2.89 -0.69
C ALA A 71 -2.74 -1.78 -1.05
N ILE A 72 -3.17 -0.82 -1.86
CA ILE A 72 -2.33 0.27 -2.37
C ILE A 72 -2.95 1.62 -2.05
N VAL A 73 -2.12 2.66 -2.07
CA VAL A 73 -2.55 4.06 -2.07
C VAL A 73 -1.66 4.85 -3.01
N LYS A 74 -2.25 5.69 -3.87
CA LYS A 74 -1.54 6.56 -4.83
C LYS A 74 -2.18 7.95 -4.87
N PRO A 75 -1.46 9.03 -5.23
CA PRO A 75 -2.03 10.37 -5.28
C PRO A 75 -3.33 10.44 -6.09
N GLY A 76 -4.36 11.06 -5.51
CA GLY A 76 -5.70 11.18 -6.12
C GLY A 76 -6.61 9.95 -5.96
N VAL A 77 -6.10 8.82 -5.45
CA VAL A 77 -6.87 7.58 -5.26
C VAL A 77 -6.88 7.20 -3.76
N PRO A 78 -8.02 6.78 -3.19
CA PRO A 78 -8.07 6.31 -1.81
C PRO A 78 -7.26 5.01 -1.61
N MET A 79 -7.15 4.57 -0.35
CA MET A 79 -6.64 3.23 -0.04
C MET A 79 -7.61 2.18 -0.58
N GLU A 80 -7.11 1.23 -1.37
CA GLU A 80 -7.93 0.20 -2.03
C GLU A 80 -7.18 -1.13 -2.19
N ILE A 81 -7.92 -2.25 -2.21
CA ILE A 81 -7.39 -3.58 -2.53
C ILE A 81 -7.09 -3.68 -4.03
N ALA A 82 -5.84 -3.90 -4.39
CA ALA A 82 -5.43 -4.23 -5.75
C ALA A 82 -5.94 -5.63 -6.13
N LEU A 83 -6.53 -5.75 -7.32
CA LEU A 83 -7.05 -7.01 -7.85
C LEU A 83 -5.93 -7.86 -8.46
N ASN A 84 -6.10 -9.19 -8.44
CA ASN A 84 -5.23 -10.10 -9.18
C ASN A 84 -5.61 -10.16 -10.69
N LYS A 85 -4.85 -10.94 -11.48
CA LYS A 85 -5.08 -11.08 -12.93
C LYS A 85 -6.45 -11.68 -13.26
N GLU A 86 -7.03 -12.44 -12.34
CA GLU A 86 -8.37 -13.02 -12.38
C GLU A 86 -9.46 -12.08 -11.80
N SER A 87 -9.14 -10.80 -11.60
CA SER A 87 -10.01 -9.73 -11.03
C SER A 87 -10.53 -9.98 -9.60
N ARG A 88 -9.83 -10.80 -8.80
CA ARG A 88 -10.18 -11.13 -7.41
C ARG A 88 -9.45 -10.24 -6.41
N ARG A 89 -10.10 -10.01 -5.27
CA ARG A 89 -9.59 -9.22 -4.12
C ARG A 89 -8.63 -10.00 -3.19
N LYS A 90 -8.32 -11.26 -3.52
CA LYS A 90 -7.36 -12.11 -2.80
C LYS A 90 -6.71 -13.10 -3.74
N THR A 91 -5.46 -13.45 -3.45
CA THR A 91 -4.60 -14.31 -4.27
C THR A 91 -4.09 -15.47 -3.42
N PRO A 92 -4.03 -16.71 -3.94
CA PRO A 92 -3.38 -17.81 -3.23
C PRO A 92 -1.88 -17.55 -2.97
N VAL A 93 -1.40 -17.86 -1.77
CA VAL A 93 0.04 -17.88 -1.43
C VAL A 93 0.63 -19.19 -1.90
N ALA A 94 0.80 -19.28 -3.22
CA ALA A 94 1.34 -20.42 -3.92
C ALA A 94 2.22 -19.98 -5.10
N VAL A 95 3.34 -20.68 -5.28
CA VAL A 95 4.23 -20.58 -6.46
C VAL A 95 4.41 -21.96 -7.06
N CYS A 96 4.30 -22.06 -8.39
CA CYS A 96 4.60 -23.26 -9.15
C CYS A 96 5.82 -22.99 -10.02
N LEU A 97 6.87 -23.80 -9.84
CA LEU A 97 8.07 -23.72 -10.65
C LEU A 97 7.96 -24.63 -11.88
N LYS A 98 8.46 -24.16 -13.02
CA LYS A 98 8.72 -24.94 -14.23
C LYS A 98 10.09 -24.54 -14.78
N GLU A 99 10.63 -25.35 -15.69
CA GLU A 99 11.95 -25.14 -16.29
C GLU A 99 12.15 -23.72 -16.88
N ASN A 100 11.11 -23.16 -17.50
CA ASN A 100 11.17 -21.88 -18.23
C ASN A 100 10.21 -20.79 -17.72
N GLU A 101 9.48 -21.00 -16.60
CA GLU A 101 8.54 -20.00 -16.06
C GLU A 101 8.17 -20.26 -14.59
N ARG A 102 7.71 -19.22 -13.89
CA ARG A 102 7.02 -19.34 -12.60
C ARG A 102 5.54 -18.98 -12.77
N LEU A 103 4.65 -19.82 -12.23
CA LEU A 103 3.23 -19.46 -12.06
C LEU A 103 2.96 -19.11 -10.60
N PHE A 104 2.01 -18.20 -10.37
CA PHE A 104 1.63 -17.72 -9.05
C PHE A 104 0.11 -17.82 -8.83
N GLY A 105 -0.33 -17.77 -7.57
CA GLY A 105 -1.74 -17.61 -7.24
C GLY A 105 -2.65 -18.72 -7.78
N ASP A 106 -3.77 -18.34 -8.40
CA ASP A 106 -4.71 -19.27 -9.02
C ASP A 106 -4.07 -20.10 -10.15
N SER A 107 -3.12 -19.52 -10.89
CA SER A 107 -2.36 -20.25 -11.92
C SER A 107 -1.41 -21.29 -11.32
N ALA A 108 -0.80 -21.02 -10.16
CA ALA A 108 -0.02 -22.02 -9.41
C ALA A 108 -0.94 -23.15 -8.89
N LEU A 109 -2.09 -22.82 -8.30
CA LEU A 109 -3.09 -23.80 -7.89
C LEU A 109 -3.79 -24.51 -9.07
N GLY A 110 -3.65 -24.02 -10.30
CA GLY A 110 -4.06 -24.70 -11.53
C GLY A 110 -3.12 -25.85 -11.91
N ALA A 111 -1.86 -25.82 -11.48
CA ALA A 111 -0.82 -26.77 -11.87
C ALA A 111 -0.89 -28.16 -11.20
N VAL A 112 -2.03 -28.51 -10.57
CA VAL A 112 -2.32 -29.78 -9.85
C VAL A 112 -1.96 -31.06 -10.63
N LYS A 113 -1.77 -30.98 -11.95
CA LYS A 113 -1.23 -32.08 -12.77
C LYS A 113 0.14 -32.58 -12.27
N ASN A 114 0.96 -31.72 -11.67
CA ASN A 114 2.23 -32.07 -11.02
C ASN A 114 2.40 -31.33 -9.68
N PRO A 115 1.90 -31.87 -8.54
CA PRO A 115 1.94 -31.16 -7.26
C PRO A 115 3.35 -30.98 -6.69
N LYS A 116 4.33 -31.80 -7.12
CA LYS A 116 5.72 -31.79 -6.62
C LYS A 116 6.44 -30.43 -6.77
N VAL A 117 5.98 -29.61 -7.71
CA VAL A 117 6.56 -28.31 -8.05
C VAL A 117 5.69 -27.12 -7.64
N VAL A 118 4.61 -27.37 -6.87
CA VAL A 118 3.65 -26.35 -6.41
C VAL A 118 3.83 -26.14 -4.90
N TYR A 119 4.52 -25.07 -4.52
CA TYR A 119 4.88 -24.74 -3.15
C TYR A 119 3.90 -23.74 -2.54
N ARG A 120 3.53 -23.94 -1.26
CA ARG A 120 2.55 -23.14 -0.50
C ARG A 120 2.74 -23.32 1.01
N PHE A 121 2.02 -22.57 1.86
CA PHE A 121 2.13 -22.63 3.34
C PHE A 121 3.54 -22.41 3.93
N LEU A 122 4.43 -21.79 3.14
CA LEU A 122 5.87 -21.59 3.43
C LEU A 122 6.14 -20.89 4.77
N GLN A 123 5.21 -20.03 5.22
CA GLN A 123 5.28 -19.34 6.52
C GLN A 123 5.60 -20.23 7.71
N SER A 124 5.11 -21.48 7.69
CA SER A 124 5.28 -22.42 8.80
C SER A 124 6.71 -22.92 8.99
N ILE A 125 7.59 -22.69 8.01
CA ILE A 125 8.99 -23.15 8.00
C ILE A 125 10.02 -22.03 7.78
N LEU A 126 9.60 -20.76 7.72
CA LEU A 126 10.50 -19.60 7.62
C LEU A 126 11.45 -19.54 8.83
N GLY A 127 12.75 -19.41 8.58
CA GLY A 127 13.76 -19.37 9.64
C GLY A 127 13.77 -20.59 10.59
N LYS A 128 13.23 -21.74 10.17
CA LYS A 128 13.20 -22.97 10.98
C LYS A 128 14.35 -23.90 10.65
N THR A 129 14.98 -24.46 11.69
CA THR A 129 15.98 -25.51 11.56
C THR A 129 15.36 -26.81 11.05
N ALA A 130 16.15 -27.66 10.37
CA ALA A 130 15.65 -28.89 9.73
C ALA A 130 15.05 -29.94 10.70
N ASP A 131 15.37 -29.85 11.99
CA ASP A 131 14.86 -30.69 13.07
C ASP A 131 13.61 -30.10 13.77
N ASN A 132 13.16 -28.89 13.39
CA ASN A 132 12.02 -28.24 14.01
C ASN A 132 10.69 -29.00 13.73
N PRO A 133 9.79 -29.18 14.72
CA PRO A 133 8.53 -29.90 14.52
C PRO A 133 7.64 -29.36 13.39
N GLN A 134 7.71 -28.07 13.05
CA GLN A 134 6.92 -27.51 11.95
C GLN A 134 7.45 -27.93 10.56
N VAL A 135 8.76 -28.17 10.43
CA VAL A 135 9.34 -28.72 9.19
C VAL A 135 8.87 -30.16 8.98
N ALA A 136 8.85 -30.97 10.03
CA ALA A 136 8.28 -32.31 9.99
C ALA A 136 6.77 -32.31 9.71
N GLN A 137 6.02 -31.36 10.28
CA GLN A 137 4.59 -31.18 10.00
C GLN A 137 4.34 -30.75 8.54
N TYR A 138 5.14 -29.84 8.01
CA TYR A 138 5.09 -29.42 6.60
C TYR A 138 5.30 -30.62 5.67
N GLN A 139 6.36 -31.40 5.89
CA GLN A 139 6.68 -32.57 5.07
C GLN A 139 5.60 -33.67 5.16
N LYS A 140 4.91 -33.80 6.29
CA LYS A 140 3.71 -34.66 6.45
C LYS A 140 2.50 -34.13 5.67
N HIS A 141 2.35 -32.82 5.56
CA HIS A 141 1.22 -32.19 4.86
C HIS A 141 1.40 -32.20 3.34
N PHE A 142 2.66 -32.09 2.88
CA PHE A 142 3.06 -32.06 1.47
C PHE A 142 4.17 -33.10 1.16
N PRO A 143 3.87 -34.42 1.25
CA PRO A 143 4.83 -35.49 0.96
C PRO A 143 5.32 -35.52 -0.50
N GLU A 144 4.72 -34.73 -1.40
CA GLU A 144 5.18 -34.50 -2.76
C GLU A 144 6.46 -33.64 -2.86
N HIS A 145 6.79 -32.85 -1.84
CA HIS A 145 7.94 -31.94 -1.83
C HIS A 145 9.20 -32.63 -1.30
N GLN A 146 10.36 -32.27 -1.87
CA GLN A 146 11.67 -32.76 -1.44
C GLN A 146 12.37 -31.69 -0.58
N LEU A 147 12.10 -31.67 0.72
CA LEU A 147 12.90 -30.86 1.65
C LEU A 147 14.23 -31.57 1.94
N GLN A 148 15.31 -30.78 1.99
CA GLN A 148 16.64 -31.21 2.40
C GLN A 148 17.23 -30.18 3.37
N ARG A 149 18.18 -30.62 4.19
CA ARG A 149 18.85 -29.80 5.20
C ARG A 149 19.92 -28.93 4.54
N ASP A 150 19.88 -27.63 4.82
CA ASP A 150 21.00 -26.74 4.55
C ASP A 150 22.05 -26.92 5.67
N GLU A 151 23.20 -27.52 5.35
CA GLU A 151 24.27 -27.75 6.34
C GLU A 151 25.06 -26.46 6.69
N LYS A 152 24.87 -25.36 5.95
CA LYS A 152 25.46 -24.04 6.24
C LYS A 152 24.53 -23.19 7.11
N ARG A 153 23.22 -23.15 6.81
CA ARG A 153 22.21 -22.39 7.57
C ARG A 153 21.56 -23.18 8.71
N GLY A 154 21.64 -24.51 8.70
CA GLY A 154 20.92 -25.40 9.62
C GLY A 154 19.41 -25.52 9.34
N THR A 155 18.89 -24.73 8.40
CA THR A 155 17.49 -24.68 7.96
C THR A 155 17.21 -25.70 6.85
N VAL A 156 16.20 -25.49 6.01
CA VAL A 156 15.85 -26.36 4.89
C VAL A 156 15.79 -25.61 3.56
N PHE A 157 16.00 -26.35 2.48
CA PHE A 157 15.68 -25.95 1.12
C PHE A 157 14.82 -27.01 0.42
N PHE A 158 14.08 -26.59 -0.60
CA PHE A 158 13.37 -27.47 -1.53
C PHE A 158 14.29 -27.83 -2.70
N LYS A 159 14.58 -29.11 -2.91
CA LYS A 159 15.27 -29.57 -4.13
C LYS A 159 14.27 -29.61 -5.30
N PHE A 160 14.50 -28.76 -6.31
CA PHE A 160 13.65 -28.67 -7.51
C PHE A 160 14.20 -29.55 -8.64
N SER A 161 15.51 -29.48 -8.90
CA SER A 161 16.25 -30.32 -9.85
C SER A 161 17.58 -30.77 -9.24
N GLU A 162 18.46 -31.43 -9.99
CA GLU A 162 19.83 -31.71 -9.52
C GLU A 162 20.66 -30.43 -9.37
N ASP A 163 20.45 -29.44 -10.24
CA ASP A 163 21.21 -28.19 -10.32
C ASP A 163 20.45 -26.97 -9.77
N SER A 164 19.31 -27.18 -9.07
CA SER A 164 18.47 -26.08 -8.58
C SER A 164 17.73 -26.43 -7.29
N GLN A 165 17.89 -25.55 -6.31
CA GLN A 165 17.30 -25.60 -4.98
C GLN A 165 16.81 -24.20 -4.58
N TYR A 166 15.77 -24.13 -3.73
CA TYR A 166 15.24 -22.85 -3.24
C TYR A 166 14.85 -22.95 -1.76
N THR A 167 15.24 -21.97 -0.97
CA THR A 167 14.83 -21.81 0.43
C THR A 167 13.36 -21.36 0.55
N PRO A 168 12.72 -21.55 1.73
CA PRO A 168 11.42 -20.97 2.02
C PRO A 168 11.39 -19.44 1.86
N GLU A 169 12.51 -18.76 2.18
CA GLU A 169 12.64 -17.31 2.05
C GLU A 169 12.69 -16.87 0.58
N GLU A 170 13.44 -17.56 -0.30
CA GLU A 170 13.45 -17.26 -1.74
C GLU A 170 12.09 -17.49 -2.39
N LEU A 171 11.43 -18.63 -2.12
CA LEU A 171 10.10 -18.93 -2.66
C LEU A 171 9.05 -17.91 -2.19
N LEU A 172 9.15 -17.43 -0.96
CA LEU A 172 8.34 -16.32 -0.47
C LEU A 172 8.70 -14.99 -1.16
N GLY A 173 9.99 -14.73 -1.41
CA GLY A 173 10.47 -13.59 -2.17
C GLY A 173 9.93 -13.54 -3.61
N MET A 174 9.80 -14.70 -4.27
CA MET A 174 9.11 -14.79 -5.57
C MET A 174 7.64 -14.36 -5.46
N ILE A 175 6.92 -14.79 -4.42
CA ILE A 175 5.51 -14.43 -4.19
C ILE A 175 5.35 -12.94 -3.84
N LEU A 176 6.27 -12.37 -3.06
CA LEU A 176 6.31 -10.94 -2.74
C LEU A 176 6.68 -10.08 -3.97
N ASN A 177 7.57 -10.57 -4.85
CA ASN A 177 7.89 -9.93 -6.13
C ASN A 177 6.67 -9.90 -7.07
N TYR A 178 5.95 -11.02 -7.19
CA TYR A 178 4.67 -11.08 -7.91
C TYR A 178 3.61 -10.16 -7.28
N SER A 179 3.57 -10.05 -5.94
CA SER A 179 2.69 -9.11 -5.23
C SER A 179 2.99 -7.65 -5.56
N ARG A 180 4.29 -7.29 -5.63
CA ARG A 180 4.75 -5.99 -6.14
C ARG A 180 4.30 -5.77 -7.58
N GLY A 181 4.38 -6.81 -8.43
CA GLY A 181 3.87 -6.78 -9.81
C GLY A 181 2.39 -6.37 -9.87
N LEU A 182 1.50 -7.09 -9.19
CA LEU A 182 0.07 -6.76 -9.12
C LEU A 182 -0.19 -5.35 -8.58
N ALA A 183 0.56 -4.92 -7.57
CA ALA A 183 0.46 -3.57 -7.02
C ALA A 183 0.89 -2.49 -8.03
N GLN A 184 1.94 -2.73 -8.82
CA GLN A 184 2.41 -1.82 -9.87
C GLN A 184 1.44 -1.73 -11.05
N ASP A 185 0.88 -2.86 -11.48
CA ASP A 185 -0.12 -2.91 -12.56
C ASP A 185 -1.36 -2.07 -12.18
N PHE A 186 -1.85 -2.19 -10.95
CA PHE A 186 -2.97 -1.38 -10.43
C PHE A 186 -2.57 0.08 -10.17
N ALA A 187 -1.34 0.34 -9.75
CA ALA A 187 -0.88 1.69 -9.45
C ALA A 187 -0.45 2.49 -10.68
N GLU A 188 -0.21 1.82 -11.82
CA GLU A 188 0.34 2.36 -13.08
C GLU A 188 1.70 3.05 -12.89
N GLN A 189 2.45 2.64 -11.86
CA GLN A 189 3.78 3.17 -11.53
C GLN A 189 4.60 2.12 -10.76
N PRO A 190 5.95 2.20 -10.76
CA PRO A 190 6.78 1.32 -9.95
C PRO A 190 6.52 1.54 -8.45
N ILE A 191 6.59 0.46 -7.66
CA ILE A 191 6.42 0.49 -6.20
C ILE A 191 7.65 -0.12 -5.54
N LYS A 192 8.14 0.56 -4.50
CA LYS A 192 9.33 0.14 -3.74
C LYS A 192 9.05 -0.04 -2.26
N ASP A 193 8.23 0.84 -1.70
CA ASP A 193 7.96 0.92 -0.26
C ASP A 193 6.68 0.16 0.11
N ALA A 194 6.79 -0.78 1.07
CA ALA A 194 5.69 -1.66 1.48
C ALA A 194 5.61 -1.86 3.00
N VAL A 195 4.39 -2.07 3.53
CA VAL A 195 4.18 -2.66 4.87
C VAL A 195 3.68 -4.10 4.70
N ILE A 196 4.26 -5.06 5.41
CA ILE A 196 3.90 -6.48 5.28
C ILE A 196 3.33 -6.97 6.62
N THR A 197 2.22 -7.71 6.59
CA THR A 197 1.68 -8.32 7.82
C THR A 197 2.48 -9.57 8.19
N VAL A 198 2.66 -9.79 9.49
CA VAL A 198 3.21 -11.04 10.04
C VAL A 198 2.35 -11.50 11.21
N PRO A 199 2.21 -12.82 11.47
CA PRO A 199 1.53 -13.29 12.67
C PRO A 199 2.18 -12.75 13.93
N ALA A 200 1.41 -12.23 14.88
CA ALA A 200 1.96 -11.64 16.11
C ALA A 200 2.91 -12.58 16.88
N TYR A 201 2.65 -13.88 16.84
CA TYR A 201 3.49 -14.94 17.44
C TYR A 201 4.81 -15.20 16.70
N PHE A 202 5.14 -14.45 15.63
CA PHE A 202 6.44 -14.56 14.96
C PHE A 202 7.56 -14.03 15.85
N ASN A 203 8.56 -14.88 16.06
CA ASN A 203 9.78 -14.57 16.78
C ASN A 203 10.78 -13.79 15.89
N GLN A 204 11.99 -13.50 16.39
CA GLN A 204 12.97 -12.65 15.69
C GLN A 204 13.49 -13.34 14.41
N ALA A 205 13.76 -14.64 14.47
CA ALA A 205 14.10 -15.47 13.31
C ALA A 205 13.03 -15.37 12.21
N GLU A 206 11.78 -15.58 12.57
CA GLU A 206 10.65 -15.58 11.64
C GLU A 206 10.41 -14.18 11.03
N ARG A 207 10.60 -13.11 11.82
CA ARG A 207 10.54 -11.72 11.31
C ARG A 207 11.70 -11.42 10.36
N ARG A 208 12.94 -11.80 10.69
CA ARG A 208 14.10 -11.59 9.80
C ARG A 208 13.99 -12.42 8.51
N ALA A 209 13.46 -13.64 8.55
CA ALA A 209 13.16 -14.43 7.35
C ALA A 209 12.16 -13.73 6.40
N VAL A 210 11.14 -13.04 6.94
CA VAL A 210 10.23 -12.20 6.11
C VAL A 210 10.93 -10.95 5.57
N LEU A 211 11.82 -10.30 6.35
CA LEU A 211 12.64 -9.19 5.84
C LEU A 211 13.58 -9.63 4.71
N GLN A 212 14.20 -10.81 4.84
CA GLN A 212 15.06 -11.41 3.82
C GLN A 212 14.25 -11.70 2.54
N ALA A 213 13.07 -12.33 2.66
CA ALA A 213 12.17 -12.55 1.52
C ALA A 213 11.71 -11.23 0.85
N ALA A 214 11.47 -10.17 1.62
CA ALA A 214 11.11 -8.86 1.09
C ALA A 214 12.28 -8.14 0.40
N HIS A 215 13.50 -8.26 0.94
CA HIS A 215 14.73 -7.81 0.29
C HIS A 215 14.93 -8.53 -1.05
N ILE A 216 14.80 -9.86 -1.06
CA ILE A 216 14.84 -10.72 -2.26
C ILE A 216 13.76 -10.33 -3.28
N ALA A 217 12.58 -9.89 -2.84
CA ALA A 217 11.53 -9.37 -3.71
C ALA A 217 11.84 -7.99 -4.32
N GLY A 218 12.90 -7.31 -3.87
CA GLY A 218 13.20 -5.92 -4.20
C GLY A 218 12.18 -4.94 -3.61
N LEU A 219 11.71 -5.21 -2.39
CA LEU A 219 10.82 -4.35 -1.60
C LEU A 219 11.56 -3.76 -0.40
N LYS A 220 11.45 -2.44 -0.22
CA LYS A 220 11.83 -1.76 1.02
C LYS A 220 10.67 -1.86 2.00
N VAL A 221 10.84 -2.68 3.02
CA VAL A 221 9.89 -2.77 4.14
C VAL A 221 9.93 -1.46 4.93
N LEU A 222 8.80 -0.78 5.03
CA LEU A 222 8.59 0.37 5.92
C LEU A 222 8.35 -0.09 7.37
N GLN A 223 7.65 -1.22 7.53
CA GLN A 223 7.37 -1.88 8.80
C GLN A 223 6.90 -3.33 8.54
N LEU A 224 7.28 -4.28 9.41
CA LEU A 224 6.49 -5.51 9.60
C LEU A 224 5.42 -5.25 10.67
N ILE A 225 4.16 -5.14 10.27
CA ILE A 225 3.06 -4.94 11.22
C ILE A 225 2.50 -6.29 11.66
N ASN A 226 2.13 -6.46 12.92
CA ASN A 226 1.41 -7.68 13.31
C ASN A 226 0.02 -7.70 12.64
N ASP A 227 -0.40 -8.86 12.15
CA ASP A 227 -1.69 -9.07 11.47
C ASP A 227 -2.88 -8.59 12.30
N ASN A 228 -2.94 -9.01 13.56
CA ASN A 228 -3.91 -8.57 14.56
C ASN A 228 -3.87 -7.04 14.81
N THR A 229 -2.69 -6.43 14.88
CA THR A 229 -2.50 -4.98 15.02
C THR A 229 -2.98 -4.22 13.78
N ALA A 230 -2.78 -4.76 12.59
CA ALA A 230 -3.29 -4.16 11.36
C ALA A 230 -4.83 -4.21 11.30
N VAL A 231 -5.44 -5.34 11.68
CA VAL A 231 -6.91 -5.47 11.83
C VAL A 231 -7.44 -4.48 12.88
N ALA A 232 -6.76 -4.34 14.02
CA ALA A 232 -7.10 -3.41 15.07
C ALA A 232 -6.96 -1.93 14.64
N LEU A 233 -5.92 -1.60 13.87
CA LEU A 233 -5.72 -0.27 13.29
C LEU A 233 -6.84 0.07 12.31
N ASN A 234 -7.20 -0.87 11.42
CA ASN A 234 -8.34 -0.72 10.51
C ASN A 234 -9.65 -0.47 11.28
N TYR A 235 -9.94 -1.27 12.31
CA TYR A 235 -11.12 -1.08 13.17
C TYR A 235 -11.17 0.33 13.79
N GLY A 236 -10.07 0.77 14.39
CA GLY A 236 -9.97 2.04 15.11
C GLY A 236 -9.98 3.27 14.20
N VAL A 237 -9.35 3.19 13.01
CA VAL A 237 -9.32 4.28 12.04
C VAL A 237 -10.72 4.67 11.57
N PHE A 238 -11.55 3.68 11.23
CA PHE A 238 -12.95 3.92 10.82
C PHE A 238 -13.85 4.36 11.99
N ARG A 239 -13.48 4.05 13.24
CA ARG A 239 -14.21 4.41 14.48
C ARG A 239 -13.56 5.54 15.30
N ARG A 240 -12.72 6.36 14.66
CA ARG A 240 -11.99 7.47 15.30
C ARG A 240 -12.86 8.45 16.11
N LYS A 241 -14.17 8.53 15.84
CA LYS A 241 -15.12 9.40 16.56
C LYS A 241 -15.66 8.79 17.86
N ASP A 242 -15.58 7.46 17.98
CA ASP A 242 -16.21 6.68 19.04
C ASP A 242 -15.21 6.41 20.18
N ILE A 243 -13.91 6.40 19.82
CA ILE A 243 -12.78 6.40 20.74
C ILE A 243 -12.71 7.74 21.48
N ASN A 244 -12.72 7.68 22.82
CA ASN A 244 -12.66 8.84 23.71
C ASN A 244 -11.67 8.59 24.87
N SER A 245 -11.67 9.40 25.92
CA SER A 245 -10.75 9.25 27.06
C SER A 245 -11.02 8.03 27.95
N THR A 246 -12.17 7.39 27.78
CA THR A 246 -12.50 6.12 28.45
C THR A 246 -11.89 4.98 27.64
N ALA A 247 -11.14 4.09 28.31
CA ALA A 247 -10.61 2.89 27.69
C ALA A 247 -11.75 1.95 27.24
N GLN A 248 -11.67 1.48 25.99
CA GLN A 248 -12.53 0.45 25.42
C GLN A 248 -11.66 -0.78 25.13
N ASN A 249 -12.04 -1.95 25.64
CA ASN A 249 -11.25 -3.18 25.55
C ASN A 249 -11.94 -4.17 24.61
N ILE A 250 -11.36 -4.37 23.43
CA ILE A 250 -11.95 -5.17 22.36
C ILE A 250 -11.07 -6.37 22.07
N MET A 251 -11.66 -7.56 22.05
CA MET A 251 -10.98 -8.79 21.68
C MET A 251 -11.22 -9.09 20.20
N PHE A 252 -10.17 -9.12 19.39
CA PHE A 252 -10.20 -9.69 18.05
C PHE A 252 -9.86 -11.18 18.13
N TYR A 253 -10.69 -12.03 17.54
CA TYR A 253 -10.44 -13.47 17.41
C TYR A 253 -10.32 -13.82 15.93
N ASP A 254 -9.10 -14.07 15.48
CA ASP A 254 -8.79 -14.51 14.13
C ASP A 254 -8.61 -16.03 14.10
N MET A 255 -9.34 -16.70 13.22
CA MET A 255 -9.09 -18.10 12.87
C MET A 255 -8.76 -18.17 11.37
N GLY A 256 -7.46 -18.18 11.07
CA GLY A 256 -6.92 -18.22 9.72
C GLY A 256 -6.98 -19.61 9.10
N SER A 257 -6.13 -19.84 8.09
CA SER A 257 -5.97 -21.16 7.46
C SER A 257 -4.95 -22.04 8.22
N GLY A 258 -3.81 -21.47 8.63
CA GLY A 258 -2.78 -22.21 9.37
C GLY A 258 -2.88 -22.13 10.91
N SER A 259 -3.44 -21.05 11.45
CA SER A 259 -3.33 -20.70 12.87
C SER A 259 -4.52 -19.87 13.38
N THR A 260 -4.56 -19.69 14.70
CA THR A 260 -5.58 -18.93 15.44
C THR A 260 -4.92 -17.96 16.41
N THR A 261 -5.42 -16.72 16.50
CA THR A 261 -4.92 -15.70 17.42
C THR A 261 -6.10 -14.98 18.10
N ALA A 262 -6.04 -14.81 19.42
CA ALA A 262 -6.92 -13.90 20.16
C ALA A 262 -6.10 -12.72 20.70
N THR A 263 -6.59 -11.50 20.49
CA THR A 263 -5.86 -10.25 20.79
C THR A 263 -6.77 -9.27 21.50
N ILE A 264 -6.39 -8.88 22.72
CA ILE A 264 -7.08 -7.83 23.48
C ILE A 264 -6.43 -6.48 23.15
N VAL A 265 -7.24 -5.53 22.70
CA VAL A 265 -6.82 -4.19 22.29
C VAL A 265 -7.56 -3.14 23.11
N MET A 266 -6.81 -2.28 23.77
CA MET A 266 -7.33 -1.08 24.41
C MET A 266 -7.36 0.07 23.40
N TYR A 267 -8.52 0.72 23.23
CA TYR A 267 -8.65 1.98 22.50
C TYR A 267 -8.95 3.12 23.47
N GLN A 268 -8.24 4.23 23.32
CA GLN A 268 -8.45 5.46 24.10
C GLN A 268 -7.88 6.68 23.38
N THR A 269 -8.29 7.90 23.73
CA THR A 269 -7.61 9.12 23.29
C THR A 269 -6.55 9.56 24.28
N VAL A 270 -5.31 9.73 23.82
CA VAL A 270 -4.18 10.23 24.63
C VAL A 270 -3.71 11.59 24.12
N LYS A 271 -3.08 12.38 24.98
CA LYS A 271 -2.58 13.73 24.67
C LYS A 271 -1.08 13.69 24.40
N THR A 272 -0.64 14.05 23.19
CA THR A 272 0.78 14.17 22.83
C THR A 272 1.21 15.63 22.72
N LYS A 273 2.51 15.90 22.92
CA LYS A 273 3.10 17.24 22.78
C LYS A 273 2.93 17.82 21.36
N GLU A 274 3.09 16.97 20.34
CA GLU A 274 3.16 17.37 18.93
C GLU A 274 1.80 17.46 18.23
N SER A 275 0.85 16.57 18.59
CA SER A 275 -0.42 16.41 17.87
C SER A 275 -1.66 16.62 18.75
N GLY A 276 -1.49 17.00 20.02
CA GLY A 276 -2.59 17.17 20.97
C GLY A 276 -3.31 15.85 21.25
N THR A 277 -4.63 15.89 21.42
CA THR A 277 -5.44 14.69 21.68
C THR A 277 -5.58 13.85 20.40
N GLN A 278 -5.07 12.62 20.42
CA GLN A 278 -5.13 11.66 19.31
C GLN A 278 -5.65 10.30 19.79
N PRO A 279 -6.38 9.54 18.95
CA PRO A 279 -6.72 8.16 19.25
C PRO A 279 -5.47 7.30 19.28
N GLN A 280 -5.46 6.35 20.21
CA GLN A 280 -4.47 5.32 20.38
C GLN A 280 -5.16 3.96 20.37
N LEU A 281 -4.48 2.96 19.80
CA LEU A 281 -4.67 1.55 20.15
C LEU A 281 -3.43 1.06 20.89
N GLN A 282 -3.63 0.24 21.91
CA GLN A 282 -2.58 -0.50 22.59
C GLN A 282 -2.95 -1.97 22.65
N ILE A 283 -2.07 -2.84 22.18
CA ILE A 283 -2.19 -4.29 22.39
C ILE A 283 -1.93 -4.58 23.88
N ARG A 284 -2.85 -5.29 24.52
CA ARG A 284 -2.82 -5.61 25.96
C ARG A 284 -2.46 -7.06 26.23
N GLY A 285 -2.99 -7.98 25.43
CA GLY A 285 -2.77 -9.42 25.58
C GLY A 285 -2.89 -10.14 24.24
N VAL A 286 -2.03 -11.13 24.02
CA VAL A 286 -2.03 -11.99 22.83
C VAL A 286 -1.93 -13.45 23.28
N GLY A 287 -2.87 -14.27 22.81
CA GLY A 287 -2.86 -15.73 22.92
C GLY A 287 -3.04 -16.36 21.55
N PHE A 288 -2.49 -17.55 21.32
CA PHE A 288 -2.41 -18.10 19.97
C PHE A 288 -2.25 -19.63 19.93
N ASP A 289 -2.71 -20.24 18.83
CA ASP A 289 -2.40 -21.63 18.49
C ASP A 289 -1.83 -21.65 17.07
N ARG A 290 -0.57 -22.05 16.95
CA ARG A 290 0.20 -22.06 15.69
C ARG A 290 -0.21 -23.16 14.70
N THR A 291 -1.14 -24.04 15.08
CA THR A 291 -1.55 -25.21 14.27
C THR A 291 -3.08 -25.44 14.22
N LEU A 292 -3.86 -24.68 14.98
CA LEU A 292 -5.31 -24.66 14.88
C LEU A 292 -5.75 -23.72 13.75
N GLY A 293 -6.25 -24.27 12.64
CA GLY A 293 -6.68 -23.47 11.51
C GLY A 293 -7.51 -24.24 10.50
N GLY A 294 -8.06 -23.51 9.52
CA GLY A 294 -8.94 -24.07 8.50
C GLY A 294 -8.32 -25.10 7.57
N PHE A 295 -7.00 -25.16 7.44
CA PHE A 295 -6.31 -26.17 6.62
C PHE A 295 -6.30 -27.54 7.29
N GLU A 296 -6.16 -27.59 8.62
CA GLU A 296 -6.17 -28.82 9.42
C GLU A 296 -7.56 -29.50 9.41
N MET A 297 -8.62 -28.70 9.19
CA MET A 297 -9.98 -29.14 8.87
C MET A 297 -10.13 -29.68 7.43
N GLU A 298 -9.46 -29.06 6.46
CA GLU A 298 -9.46 -29.51 5.06
C GLU A 298 -8.69 -30.83 4.87
N LEU A 299 -7.62 -31.05 5.62
CA LEU A 299 -6.89 -32.32 5.65
C LEU A 299 -7.76 -33.47 6.16
N ARG A 300 -8.54 -33.24 7.24
CA ARG A 300 -9.54 -34.19 7.75
C ARG A 300 -10.59 -34.53 6.69
N LEU A 301 -11.15 -33.52 6.02
CA LEU A 301 -12.10 -33.72 4.91
C LEU A 301 -11.46 -34.47 3.74
N ARG A 302 -10.25 -34.10 3.30
CA ARG A 302 -9.49 -34.79 2.23
C ARG A 302 -9.33 -36.28 2.54
N ASP A 303 -8.92 -36.62 3.75
CA ASP A 303 -8.61 -38.01 4.13
C ASP A 303 -9.89 -38.84 4.35
N HIS A 304 -10.99 -38.19 4.71
CA HIS A 304 -12.34 -38.76 4.69
C HIS A 304 -12.85 -39.00 3.26
N LEU A 305 -12.71 -38.04 2.33
CA LEU A 305 -13.05 -38.26 0.92
C LEU A 305 -12.19 -39.37 0.29
N ALA A 306 -10.91 -39.45 0.62
CA ALA A 306 -10.02 -40.53 0.20
C ALA A 306 -10.50 -41.90 0.70
N LYS A 307 -10.93 -41.98 1.97
CA LYS A 307 -11.58 -43.18 2.53
C LYS A 307 -12.83 -43.54 1.72
N LEU A 308 -13.75 -42.59 1.52
CA LEU A 308 -15.00 -42.82 0.80
C LEU A 308 -14.80 -43.28 -0.64
N PHE A 309 -13.77 -42.77 -1.35
CA PHE A 309 -13.44 -43.25 -2.70
C PHE A 309 -12.97 -44.71 -2.69
N ASN A 310 -12.03 -45.06 -1.79
CA ASN A 310 -11.52 -46.43 -1.68
C ASN A 310 -12.62 -47.42 -1.27
N GLU A 311 -13.57 -46.99 -0.44
CA GLU A 311 -14.75 -47.79 -0.05
C GLU A 311 -15.70 -48.09 -1.22
N GLN A 312 -15.65 -47.33 -2.32
CA GLN A 312 -16.38 -47.67 -3.56
C GLN A 312 -15.75 -48.86 -4.32
N LYS A 313 -14.51 -49.24 -3.99
CA LYS A 313 -13.79 -50.41 -4.54
C LYS A 313 -13.71 -50.47 -6.08
N LYS A 314 -13.76 -49.29 -6.73
CA LYS A 314 -13.69 -49.15 -8.20
C LYS A 314 -12.25 -49.26 -8.73
N SER A 315 -11.26 -48.72 -8.00
CA SER A 315 -9.83 -48.94 -8.26
C SER A 315 -9.28 -50.10 -7.42
N LYS A 316 -8.10 -50.60 -7.80
CA LYS A 316 -7.31 -51.62 -7.10
C LYS A 316 -6.23 -51.04 -6.17
N LYS A 317 -6.00 -49.72 -6.20
CA LYS A 317 -5.00 -49.00 -5.39
C LYS A 317 -5.66 -48.08 -4.38
N ASP A 318 -4.96 -47.73 -3.30
CA ASP A 318 -5.40 -46.64 -2.43
C ASP A 318 -5.16 -45.30 -3.15
N VAL A 319 -6.17 -44.42 -3.22
CA VAL A 319 -6.05 -43.09 -3.83
C VAL A 319 -4.94 -42.22 -3.19
N ARG A 320 -4.53 -42.53 -1.96
CA ARG A 320 -3.40 -41.92 -1.25
C ARG A 320 -2.04 -42.19 -1.88
N GLU A 321 -1.90 -43.27 -2.68
CA GLU A 321 -0.71 -43.54 -3.50
C GLU A 321 -0.55 -42.53 -4.65
N ASN A 322 -1.61 -41.78 -4.99
CA ASN A 322 -1.65 -40.89 -6.14
C ASN A 322 -1.71 -39.41 -5.71
N LEU A 323 -0.55 -38.76 -5.70
CA LEU A 323 -0.38 -37.35 -5.32
C LEU A 323 -1.33 -36.40 -6.08
N ARG A 324 -1.56 -36.63 -7.37
CA ARG A 324 -2.48 -35.81 -8.20
C ARG A 324 -3.94 -36.00 -7.78
N ALA A 325 -4.32 -37.22 -7.38
CA ALA A 325 -5.65 -37.51 -6.86
C ALA A 325 -5.84 -36.91 -5.44
N MET A 326 -4.85 -37.01 -4.57
CA MET A 326 -4.88 -36.38 -3.24
C MET A 326 -4.95 -34.85 -3.31
N ALA A 327 -4.27 -34.22 -4.27
CA ALA A 327 -4.36 -32.78 -4.49
C ALA A 327 -5.73 -32.37 -5.10
N LYS A 328 -6.34 -33.19 -5.97
CA LYS A 328 -7.74 -33.03 -6.39
C LYS A 328 -8.70 -33.10 -5.19
N LEU A 329 -8.55 -34.11 -4.32
CA LEU A 329 -9.36 -34.32 -3.12
C LEU A 329 -9.25 -33.16 -2.13
N LEU A 330 -8.07 -32.56 -1.99
CA LEU A 330 -7.85 -31.42 -1.10
C LEU A 330 -8.53 -30.14 -1.62
N LYS A 331 -8.54 -29.90 -2.94
CA LYS A 331 -9.30 -28.81 -3.55
C LYS A 331 -10.82 -28.98 -3.33
N GLU A 332 -11.32 -30.21 -3.39
CA GLU A 332 -12.74 -30.50 -3.11
C GLU A 332 -13.06 -30.40 -1.60
N ALA A 333 -12.14 -30.81 -0.73
CA ALA A 333 -12.27 -30.65 0.73
C ALA A 333 -12.39 -29.18 1.15
N GLN A 334 -11.59 -28.29 0.53
CA GLN A 334 -11.71 -26.83 0.69
C GLN A 334 -13.08 -26.30 0.25
N ARG A 335 -13.58 -26.77 -0.91
CA ARG A 335 -14.91 -26.41 -1.41
C ARG A 335 -16.00 -26.89 -0.44
N LEU A 336 -15.90 -28.12 0.08
CA LEU A 336 -16.82 -28.67 1.08
C LEU A 336 -16.83 -27.87 2.37
N LYS A 337 -15.68 -27.53 2.96
CA LYS A 337 -15.63 -26.71 4.20
C LYS A 337 -16.44 -25.41 4.04
N THR A 338 -16.26 -24.74 2.90
CA THR A 338 -16.98 -23.50 2.56
C THR A 338 -18.48 -23.75 2.39
N VAL A 339 -18.87 -24.74 1.57
CA VAL A 339 -20.28 -25.04 1.29
C VAL A 339 -21.03 -25.54 2.53
N LEU A 340 -20.40 -26.38 3.35
CA LEU A 340 -20.95 -26.92 4.60
C LEU A 340 -21.02 -25.88 5.73
N SER A 341 -20.26 -24.78 5.65
CA SER A 341 -20.43 -23.65 6.58
C SER A 341 -21.80 -22.97 6.38
N ALA A 342 -22.33 -22.96 5.16
CA ALA A 342 -23.68 -22.47 4.86
C ALA A 342 -24.76 -23.57 4.92
N ASN A 343 -24.49 -24.75 4.33
CA ASN A 343 -25.47 -25.82 4.12
C ASN A 343 -25.30 -26.98 5.11
N ALA A 344 -26.37 -27.74 5.38
CA ALA A 344 -26.29 -28.92 6.25
C ALA A 344 -25.60 -30.13 5.60
N GLU A 345 -25.58 -30.19 4.26
CA GLU A 345 -25.00 -31.28 3.48
C GLU A 345 -24.61 -30.82 2.07
N HIS A 346 -23.74 -31.60 1.41
CA HIS A 346 -23.42 -31.40 0.00
C HIS A 346 -23.03 -32.72 -0.69
N MET A 347 -23.12 -32.74 -2.02
CA MET A 347 -22.55 -33.81 -2.85
C MET A 347 -21.14 -33.40 -3.29
N ALA A 348 -20.13 -34.06 -2.75
CA ALA A 348 -18.78 -34.00 -3.30
C ALA A 348 -18.75 -34.69 -4.67
N GLN A 349 -18.08 -34.09 -5.66
CA GLN A 349 -17.93 -34.67 -7.00
C GLN A 349 -16.59 -34.28 -7.62
N ILE A 350 -15.84 -35.27 -8.11
CA ILE A 350 -14.57 -35.07 -8.81
C ILE A 350 -14.52 -36.02 -10.02
N GLU A 351 -14.45 -35.45 -11.21
CA GLU A 351 -14.32 -36.19 -12.47
C GLU A 351 -12.92 -36.78 -12.65
N GLY A 352 -12.84 -38.02 -13.13
CA GLY A 352 -11.60 -38.77 -13.39
C GLY A 352 -10.58 -38.66 -12.26
N LEU A 353 -10.97 -38.96 -11.02
CA LEU A 353 -10.14 -38.73 -9.83
C LEU A 353 -8.85 -39.56 -9.88
N MET A 354 -8.97 -40.86 -10.15
CA MET A 354 -7.88 -41.80 -10.37
C MET A 354 -8.36 -42.91 -11.30
N ASP A 355 -7.49 -43.42 -12.17
CA ASP A 355 -7.79 -44.48 -13.15
C ASP A 355 -9.04 -44.22 -14.01
N ASP A 356 -9.28 -42.94 -14.36
CA ASP A 356 -10.46 -42.41 -15.06
C ASP A 356 -11.81 -42.70 -14.37
N ILE A 357 -11.78 -42.98 -13.06
CA ILE A 357 -12.96 -43.20 -12.22
C ILE A 357 -13.46 -41.87 -11.64
N ASP A 358 -14.72 -41.55 -11.90
CA ASP A 358 -15.42 -40.46 -11.23
C ASP A 358 -15.72 -40.78 -9.76
N PHE A 359 -15.39 -39.82 -8.90
CA PHE A 359 -15.75 -39.82 -7.49
C PHE A 359 -17.01 -38.98 -7.28
N LYS A 360 -17.96 -39.55 -6.54
CA LYS A 360 -19.13 -38.84 -6.02
C LYS A 360 -19.50 -39.40 -4.65
N ALA A 361 -19.75 -38.53 -3.69
CA ALA A 361 -20.14 -38.90 -2.32
C ALA A 361 -21.00 -37.81 -1.67
N LYS A 362 -21.89 -38.18 -0.75
CA LYS A 362 -22.58 -37.24 0.13
C LYS A 362 -21.72 -36.99 1.36
N VAL A 363 -21.63 -35.74 1.82
CA VAL A 363 -20.99 -35.36 3.08
C VAL A 363 -21.89 -34.37 3.81
N THR A 364 -22.11 -34.58 5.12
CA THR A 364 -22.89 -33.68 5.99
C THR A 364 -21.99 -32.79 6.84
N ARG A 365 -22.56 -31.67 7.31
CA ARG A 365 -21.92 -30.81 8.32
C ARG A 365 -21.64 -31.58 9.61
N SER A 366 -22.54 -32.46 10.04
CA SER A 366 -22.37 -33.31 11.22
C SER A 366 -21.18 -34.26 11.11
N GLU A 367 -20.93 -34.85 9.93
CA GLU A 367 -19.72 -35.68 9.70
C GLU A 367 -18.46 -34.81 9.67
N PHE A 368 -18.50 -33.66 9.02
CA PHE A 368 -17.41 -32.70 9.02
C PHE A 368 -17.03 -32.23 10.45
N GLU A 369 -18.03 -31.92 11.27
CA GLU A 369 -17.81 -31.48 12.65
C GLU A 369 -17.29 -32.62 13.53
N ALA A 370 -17.82 -33.84 13.39
CA ALA A 370 -17.32 -35.01 14.13
C ALA A 370 -15.88 -35.39 13.78
N LEU A 371 -15.42 -35.11 12.54
CA LEU A 371 -14.01 -35.28 12.16
C LEU A 371 -13.07 -34.26 12.82
N CYS A 372 -13.60 -33.13 13.28
CA CYS A 372 -12.83 -31.96 13.75
C CYS A 372 -13.01 -31.65 15.25
N GLU A 373 -13.61 -32.56 16.03
CA GLU A 373 -13.91 -32.36 17.46
C GLU A 373 -12.67 -31.92 18.27
N ASP A 374 -11.53 -32.55 18.00
CA ASP A 374 -10.22 -32.25 18.62
C ASP A 374 -9.68 -30.83 18.32
N LEU A 375 -10.11 -30.23 17.20
CA LEU A 375 -9.78 -28.85 16.85
C LEU A 375 -10.73 -27.87 17.54
N PHE A 376 -12.00 -28.23 17.70
CA PHE A 376 -12.97 -27.34 18.36
C PHE A 376 -12.72 -27.23 19.86
N ASP A 377 -12.26 -28.29 20.53
CA ASP A 377 -11.85 -28.22 21.95
C ASP A 377 -10.70 -27.23 22.22
N ARG A 378 -9.92 -26.87 21.18
CA ARG A 378 -8.81 -25.90 21.26
C ARG A 378 -9.22 -24.46 21.00
N VAL A 379 -10.39 -24.20 20.40
CA VAL A 379 -10.93 -22.85 20.13
C VAL A 379 -10.89 -21.90 21.36
N PRO A 380 -11.17 -22.37 22.60
CA PRO A 380 -11.07 -21.53 23.80
C PRO A 380 -9.65 -21.24 24.30
N GLY A 381 -8.60 -21.88 23.76
CA GLY A 381 -7.22 -21.75 24.22
C GLY A 381 -6.65 -20.33 24.08
N PRO A 382 -6.56 -19.79 22.85
CA PRO A 382 -6.07 -18.44 22.59
C PRO A 382 -6.78 -17.35 23.41
N VAL A 383 -8.10 -17.49 23.65
CA VAL A 383 -8.88 -16.54 24.48
C VAL A 383 -8.35 -16.50 25.91
N LYS A 384 -8.10 -17.66 26.53
CA LYS A 384 -7.58 -17.76 27.91
C LYS A 384 -6.17 -17.20 28.02
N GLU A 385 -5.32 -17.51 27.05
CA GLU A 385 -3.95 -16.99 26.98
C GLU A 385 -3.92 -15.46 26.80
N ALA A 386 -4.80 -14.90 25.96
CA ALA A 386 -4.88 -13.46 25.75
C ALA A 386 -5.30 -12.73 27.03
N LEU A 387 -6.33 -13.23 27.73
CA LEU A 387 -6.75 -12.73 29.04
C LEU A 387 -5.63 -12.81 30.08
N ALA A 388 -4.97 -13.96 30.19
CA ALA A 388 -3.84 -14.17 31.11
C ALA A 388 -2.61 -13.31 30.76
N ALA A 389 -2.38 -12.99 29.49
CA ALA A 389 -1.32 -12.09 29.06
C ALA A 389 -1.64 -10.61 29.31
N ALA A 390 -2.93 -10.23 29.29
CA ALA A 390 -3.39 -8.88 29.58
C ALA A 390 -3.56 -8.59 31.09
N GLU A 391 -3.57 -9.64 31.92
CA GLU A 391 -3.98 -9.61 33.34
C GLU A 391 -5.45 -9.15 33.51
N MET A 392 -6.34 -9.58 32.61
CA MET A 392 -7.74 -9.15 32.54
C MET A 392 -8.75 -10.30 32.58
N ASN A 393 -9.98 -9.99 32.99
CA ASN A 393 -11.13 -10.88 33.02
C ASN A 393 -12.04 -10.66 31.79
N MET A 394 -12.90 -11.64 31.48
CA MET A 394 -13.75 -11.59 30.27
C MET A 394 -14.92 -10.59 30.38
N ASP A 395 -15.34 -10.23 31.59
CA ASP A 395 -16.31 -9.15 31.83
C ASP A 395 -15.75 -7.76 31.51
N GLU A 396 -14.43 -7.56 31.59
CA GLU A 396 -13.73 -6.31 31.22
C GLU A 396 -13.61 -6.10 29.70
N ILE A 397 -14.06 -7.06 28.89
CA ILE A 397 -14.02 -7.01 27.41
C ILE A 397 -15.37 -6.55 26.86
N ASP A 398 -15.41 -5.39 26.21
CA ASP A 398 -16.65 -4.80 25.66
C ASP A 398 -17.24 -5.67 24.55
N GLN A 399 -16.39 -6.16 23.64
CA GLN A 399 -16.81 -6.88 22.44
C GLN A 399 -15.77 -7.89 21.97
N VAL A 400 -16.25 -9.04 21.48
CA VAL A 400 -15.45 -10.03 20.75
C VAL A 400 -15.78 -9.94 19.27
N ILE A 401 -14.79 -9.68 18.42
CA ILE A 401 -14.94 -9.45 16.98
C ILE A 401 -14.28 -10.61 16.21
N LEU A 402 -15.01 -11.18 15.25
CA LEU A 402 -14.53 -12.28 14.42
C LEU A 402 -13.72 -11.79 13.22
N VAL A 403 -12.60 -12.48 12.99
CA VAL A 403 -11.67 -12.25 11.89
C VAL A 403 -11.31 -13.61 11.27
N GLY A 404 -10.71 -13.61 10.07
CA GLY A 404 -10.22 -14.83 9.42
C GLY A 404 -11.26 -15.64 8.64
N GLY A 405 -10.76 -16.62 7.90
CA GLY A 405 -11.58 -17.48 7.04
C GLY A 405 -12.41 -18.51 7.82
N SER A 406 -11.85 -19.05 8.91
CA SER A 406 -12.33 -20.28 9.54
C SER A 406 -13.32 -20.03 10.68
N THR A 407 -13.38 -18.81 11.21
CA THR A 407 -14.46 -18.37 12.13
C THR A 407 -15.84 -18.47 11.48
N ARG A 408 -15.93 -18.56 10.14
CA ARG A 408 -17.18 -18.77 9.39
C ARG A 408 -17.78 -20.17 9.57
N VAL A 409 -17.02 -21.15 10.09
CA VAL A 409 -17.55 -22.48 10.43
C VAL A 409 -18.49 -22.36 11.65
N PRO A 410 -19.76 -22.80 11.57
CA PRO A 410 -20.74 -22.61 12.66
C PRO A 410 -20.26 -23.12 14.02
N LYS A 411 -19.71 -24.35 14.06
CA LYS A 411 -19.19 -24.98 15.28
C LYS A 411 -18.09 -24.17 15.99
N VAL A 412 -17.28 -23.42 15.24
CA VAL A 412 -16.25 -22.52 15.82
C VAL A 412 -16.92 -21.35 16.54
N GLN A 413 -17.96 -20.76 15.93
CA GLN A 413 -18.76 -19.71 16.59
C GLN A 413 -19.49 -20.24 17.82
N ASP A 414 -20.10 -21.43 17.75
CA ASP A 414 -20.83 -22.03 18.88
C ASP A 414 -19.92 -22.24 20.10
N VAL A 415 -18.72 -22.82 19.87
CA VAL A 415 -17.75 -23.08 20.95
C VAL A 415 -17.12 -21.78 21.45
N LEU A 416 -16.80 -20.83 20.57
CA LEU A 416 -16.25 -19.53 20.97
C LEU A 416 -17.26 -18.70 21.76
N LEU A 417 -18.52 -18.60 21.31
CA LEU A 417 -19.60 -17.87 21.99
C LEU A 417 -19.78 -18.42 23.41
N LYS A 418 -19.83 -19.75 23.55
CA LYS A 418 -19.88 -20.43 24.86
C LYS A 418 -18.65 -20.17 25.72
N ALA A 419 -17.46 -20.03 25.12
CA ALA A 419 -16.20 -19.77 25.84
C ALA A 419 -16.06 -18.31 26.31
N VAL A 420 -16.62 -17.34 25.58
CA VAL A 420 -16.56 -15.90 25.95
C VAL A 420 -17.76 -15.43 26.77
N GLY A 421 -18.87 -16.19 26.80
CA GLY A 421 -20.04 -15.89 27.64
C GLY A 421 -20.79 -14.60 27.29
N LYS A 422 -20.56 -14.05 26.08
CA LYS A 422 -21.26 -12.88 25.54
C LYS A 422 -22.56 -13.31 24.83
N GLU A 423 -23.48 -12.37 24.62
CA GLU A 423 -24.74 -12.64 23.91
C GLU A 423 -24.53 -12.90 22.41
N GLU A 424 -23.55 -12.24 21.78
CA GLU A 424 -23.20 -12.43 20.37
C GLU A 424 -21.68 -12.30 20.11
N LEU A 425 -21.26 -12.75 18.92
CA LEU A 425 -19.93 -12.55 18.36
C LEU A 425 -20.00 -11.55 17.20
N SER A 426 -19.32 -10.41 17.35
CA SER A 426 -19.43 -9.27 16.43
C SER A 426 -18.77 -9.53 15.08
N LYS A 427 -19.40 -9.00 14.04
CA LYS A 427 -19.02 -9.16 12.62
C LYS A 427 -18.93 -7.79 11.91
N ASN A 428 -18.66 -6.73 12.68
CA ASN A 428 -18.73 -5.34 12.24
C ASN A 428 -17.46 -4.85 11.47
N ILE A 429 -16.74 -5.75 10.82
CA ILE A 429 -15.50 -5.51 10.08
C ILE A 429 -15.40 -6.46 8.88
N ASN A 430 -14.77 -6.05 7.77
CA ASN A 430 -14.46 -6.98 6.68
C ASN A 430 -13.28 -7.88 7.08
N ALA A 431 -13.60 -9.06 7.62
CA ALA A 431 -12.65 -10.04 8.13
C ALA A 431 -11.58 -10.52 7.11
N ASP A 432 -11.83 -10.40 5.80
CA ASP A 432 -10.86 -10.82 4.78
C ASP A 432 -9.89 -9.71 4.39
N GLU A 433 -10.27 -8.43 4.51
CA GLU A 433 -9.51 -7.27 4.01
C GLU A 433 -8.90 -6.39 5.12
N ALA A 434 -9.37 -6.52 6.37
CA ALA A 434 -9.02 -5.61 7.46
C ALA A 434 -7.51 -5.49 7.72
N ALA A 435 -6.77 -6.59 7.64
CA ALA A 435 -5.32 -6.61 7.81
C ALA A 435 -4.61 -5.79 6.71
N ALA A 436 -4.96 -5.98 5.44
CA ALA A 436 -4.40 -5.22 4.32
C ALA A 436 -4.77 -3.73 4.40
N MET A 437 -6.02 -3.42 4.74
CA MET A 437 -6.50 -2.04 4.84
C MET A 437 -5.85 -1.26 6.01
N GLY A 438 -5.57 -1.93 7.13
CA GLY A 438 -4.78 -1.36 8.22
C GLY A 438 -3.30 -1.21 7.87
N ALA A 439 -2.72 -2.21 7.20
CA ALA A 439 -1.33 -2.18 6.78
C ALA A 439 -1.03 -1.07 5.75
N VAL A 440 -1.94 -0.82 4.78
CA VAL A 440 -1.77 0.31 3.84
C VAL A 440 -2.02 1.67 4.50
N TYR A 441 -2.89 1.76 5.51
CA TYR A 441 -3.00 2.98 6.34
C TYR A 441 -1.68 3.28 7.04
N GLN A 442 -1.02 2.26 7.58
CA GLN A 442 0.29 2.39 8.20
C GLN A 442 1.39 2.73 7.18
N ALA A 443 1.36 2.14 5.98
CA ALA A 443 2.26 2.52 4.88
C ALA A 443 2.08 4.00 4.50
N ALA A 444 0.84 4.50 4.45
CA ALA A 444 0.52 5.90 4.23
C ALA A 444 0.92 6.81 5.41
N ALA A 445 1.00 6.29 6.63
CA ALA A 445 1.47 7.02 7.81
C ALA A 445 2.99 7.17 7.85
N LEU A 446 3.72 6.13 7.43
CA LEU A 446 5.19 6.11 7.40
C LEU A 446 5.77 6.79 6.15
N SER A 447 5.01 6.82 5.04
CA SER A 447 5.47 7.40 3.79
C SER A 447 5.36 8.93 3.76
N LYS A 448 6.49 9.59 3.48
CA LYS A 448 6.61 11.05 3.31
C LYS A 448 5.78 11.62 2.15
N ALA A 449 5.19 10.75 1.32
CA ALA A 449 4.29 11.09 0.23
C ALA A 449 2.89 11.54 0.69
N PHE A 450 2.42 11.07 1.84
CA PHE A 450 1.03 11.23 2.27
C PHE A 450 0.93 11.97 3.61
N LYS A 451 -0.26 12.52 3.89
CA LYS A 451 -0.58 13.17 5.16
C LYS A 451 -1.89 12.60 5.72
N VAL A 452 -1.78 11.43 6.36
CA VAL A 452 -2.90 10.84 7.11
C VAL A 452 -3.15 11.60 8.41
N LYS A 453 -4.28 11.32 9.07
CA LYS A 453 -4.54 11.82 10.43
C LYS A 453 -3.77 10.94 11.42
N PRO A 454 -3.01 11.48 12.40
CA PRO A 454 -2.25 10.65 13.34
C PRO A 454 -3.15 9.62 14.04
N PHE A 455 -2.74 8.36 14.09
CA PHE A 455 -3.34 7.32 14.91
C PHE A 455 -2.18 6.61 15.62
N LEU A 456 -2.22 6.54 16.94
CA LEU A 456 -1.08 6.04 17.72
C LEU A 456 -1.21 4.53 17.88
N VAL A 457 -0.18 3.80 17.46
CA VAL A 457 -0.10 2.35 17.56
C VAL A 457 0.92 1.99 18.64
N ARG A 458 0.51 1.17 19.61
CA ARG A 458 1.39 0.55 20.60
C ARG A 458 1.20 -0.96 20.53
N ASP A 459 2.04 -1.60 19.75
CA ASP A 459 2.12 -3.06 19.63
C ASP A 459 2.92 -3.64 20.82
N ALA A 460 2.86 -4.95 21.06
CA ALA A 460 3.30 -5.58 22.30
C ALA A 460 4.28 -6.75 22.06
N ALA A 461 5.39 -6.77 22.79
CA ALA A 461 6.40 -7.81 22.69
C ALA A 461 5.88 -9.17 23.22
N VAL A 462 5.47 -10.07 22.32
CA VAL A 462 4.90 -11.40 22.67
C VAL A 462 5.90 -12.27 23.45
N PHE A 463 7.18 -12.16 23.12
CA PHE A 463 8.26 -12.89 23.79
C PHE A 463 9.19 -11.90 24.49
N PRO A 464 9.49 -12.08 25.80
CA PRO A 464 10.47 -11.23 26.48
C PRO A 464 11.88 -11.46 25.93
N ILE A 465 12.73 -10.43 26.01
CA ILE A 465 14.14 -10.47 25.59
C ILE A 465 15.00 -10.01 26.76
N GLN A 466 16.16 -10.66 26.94
CA GLN A 466 17.13 -10.36 28.00
C GLN A 466 18.57 -10.35 27.48
N VAL A 467 19.43 -9.66 28.23
CA VAL A 467 20.88 -9.64 28.04
C VAL A 467 21.54 -10.45 29.16
N GLU A 468 22.44 -11.36 28.79
CA GLU A 468 23.17 -12.24 29.71
C GLU A 468 24.68 -12.00 29.63
N PHE A 469 25.34 -11.92 30.79
CA PHE A 469 26.78 -11.64 30.87
C PHE A 469 27.43 -12.21 32.14
N SER A 470 28.67 -12.65 32.01
CA SER A 470 29.45 -13.32 33.07
C SER A 470 30.45 -12.35 33.68
N ARG A 471 30.41 -12.17 35.01
CA ARG A 471 31.32 -11.28 35.75
C ARG A 471 32.15 -12.08 36.75
N GLU A 472 33.47 -11.99 36.63
CA GLU A 472 34.39 -12.45 37.66
C GLU A 472 34.17 -11.68 38.97
N THR A 473 34.26 -12.41 40.08
CA THR A 473 34.05 -11.94 41.45
C THR A 473 35.13 -12.56 42.30
N GLU A 474 35.85 -11.75 43.08
CA GLU A 474 36.75 -12.24 44.12
C GLU A 474 35.95 -12.31 45.42
N GLU A 475 35.89 -13.49 46.03
CA GLU A 475 35.26 -13.73 47.34
C GLU A 475 36.30 -13.53 48.47
N GLU A 476 35.86 -13.41 49.73
CA GLU A 476 36.71 -12.95 50.85
C GLU A 476 37.93 -13.85 51.12
N ASP A 477 37.88 -15.13 50.71
CA ASP A 477 39.00 -16.09 50.76
C ASP A 477 39.98 -16.02 49.56
N GLY A 478 39.83 -15.03 48.67
CA GLY A 478 40.65 -14.89 47.45
C GLY A 478 40.28 -15.85 46.32
N VAL A 479 39.11 -16.50 46.41
CA VAL A 479 38.60 -17.39 45.36
C VAL A 479 37.89 -16.58 44.29
N GLN A 480 38.29 -16.77 43.03
CA GLN A 480 37.61 -16.16 41.88
C GLN A 480 36.40 -17.01 41.45
N THR A 481 35.20 -16.45 41.53
CA THR A 481 33.95 -17.08 41.10
C THR A 481 33.29 -16.30 39.95
N VAL A 482 32.77 -17.04 38.95
CA VAL A 482 32.12 -16.44 37.78
C VAL A 482 30.63 -16.31 38.06
N LYS A 483 30.16 -15.08 38.27
CA LYS A 483 28.74 -14.77 38.45
C LYS A 483 28.09 -14.49 37.10
N HIS A 484 27.21 -15.38 36.65
CA HIS A 484 26.30 -15.10 35.55
C HIS A 484 25.21 -14.12 35.99
N ASN A 485 24.94 -13.11 35.15
CA ASN A 485 23.92 -12.09 35.39
C ASN A 485 22.97 -12.07 34.19
N LYS A 486 21.66 -11.97 34.46
CA LYS A 486 20.63 -11.76 33.44
C LYS A 486 19.93 -10.43 33.69
N ARG A 487 19.61 -9.68 32.63
CA ARG A 487 18.83 -8.43 32.70
C ARG A 487 17.77 -8.43 31.61
N ILE A 488 16.50 -8.39 32.01
CA ILE A 488 15.39 -8.26 31.05
C ILE A 488 15.51 -6.89 30.37
N LEU A 489 15.49 -6.91 29.04
CA LEU A 489 15.52 -5.74 28.17
C LEU A 489 14.09 -5.31 27.81
N PHE A 490 13.29 -6.28 27.36
CA PHE A 490 11.86 -6.12 27.08
C PHE A 490 11.10 -7.25 27.77
N GLN A 491 10.06 -6.90 28.54
CA GLN A 491 9.18 -7.85 29.21
C GLN A 491 8.11 -8.39 28.25
N ARG A 492 7.42 -9.47 28.63
CA ARG A 492 6.24 -9.96 27.92
C ARG A 492 5.17 -8.86 27.93
N MET A 493 4.50 -8.66 26.79
CA MET A 493 3.57 -7.55 26.53
C MET A 493 4.15 -6.13 26.69
N ALA A 494 5.48 -5.95 26.77
CA ALA A 494 6.07 -4.61 26.80
C ALA A 494 5.76 -3.85 25.49
N PRO A 495 5.30 -2.59 25.56
CA PRO A 495 4.87 -1.85 24.37
C PRO A 495 6.07 -1.36 23.54
N TYR A 496 5.99 -1.49 22.22
CA TYR A 496 6.99 -1.02 21.26
C TYR A 496 6.38 -0.05 20.22
N PRO A 497 7.18 0.70 19.43
CA PRO A 497 8.64 0.84 19.48
C PRO A 497 9.15 1.41 20.81
N GLN A 498 10.31 0.95 21.27
CA GLN A 498 10.93 1.35 22.54
C GLN A 498 12.46 1.17 22.54
N ARG A 499 13.19 2.18 23.02
CA ARG A 499 14.63 2.11 23.29
C ARG A 499 14.94 1.73 24.74
N LYS A 500 16.08 1.08 24.95
CA LYS A 500 16.63 0.67 26.26
C LYS A 500 18.16 0.82 26.25
N VAL A 501 18.75 1.11 27.41
CA VAL A 501 20.22 1.16 27.56
C VAL A 501 20.65 0.23 28.69
N ILE A 502 21.62 -0.65 28.43
CA ILE A 502 22.24 -1.49 29.44
C ILE A 502 23.65 -0.97 29.72
N THR A 503 23.92 -0.62 30.98
CA THR A 503 25.24 -0.16 31.42
C THR A 503 26.02 -1.25 32.14
N PHE A 504 27.25 -1.49 31.70
CA PHE A 504 28.20 -2.48 32.20
C PHE A 504 29.32 -1.78 32.99
N ASN A 505 29.05 -1.47 34.28
CA ASN A 505 29.93 -0.65 35.13
C ASN A 505 31.21 -1.34 35.64
N ARG A 506 31.47 -2.60 35.25
CA ARG A 506 32.50 -3.45 35.87
C ARG A 506 33.42 -4.17 34.86
N TYR A 507 33.39 -3.74 33.60
CA TYR A 507 34.31 -4.22 32.56
C TYR A 507 35.20 -3.05 32.13
N THR A 508 36.51 -3.24 32.20
CA THR A 508 37.55 -2.28 31.78
C THR A 508 38.25 -2.68 30.49
N ASP A 509 38.10 -3.94 30.08
CA ASP A 509 38.74 -4.55 28.92
C ASP A 509 37.69 -5.34 28.11
N ASP A 510 38.12 -5.88 26.97
CA ASP A 510 37.27 -6.44 25.91
C ASP A 510 36.49 -7.68 26.40
N PHE A 511 35.19 -7.77 26.09
CA PHE A 511 34.30 -8.80 26.64
C PHE A 511 33.15 -9.21 25.70
N VAL A 512 32.48 -10.31 26.04
CA VAL A 512 31.34 -10.87 25.31
C VAL A 512 30.09 -10.85 26.18
N PHE A 513 28.95 -10.50 25.59
CA PHE A 513 27.63 -10.71 26.19
C PHE A 513 26.67 -11.35 25.18
N TYR A 514 25.58 -11.92 25.67
CA TYR A 514 24.60 -12.64 24.87
C TYR A 514 23.24 -11.96 24.94
N ILE A 515 22.51 -12.01 23.82
CA ILE A 515 21.11 -11.62 23.73
C ILE A 515 20.29 -12.91 23.58
N ASN A 516 19.38 -13.15 24.51
CA ASN A 516 18.53 -14.33 24.57
C ASN A 516 17.07 -13.91 24.75
N TYR A 517 16.15 -14.85 24.53
CA TYR A 517 14.79 -14.70 25.07
C TYR A 517 14.78 -14.79 26.60
N GLY A 518 13.80 -14.13 27.22
CA GLY A 518 13.53 -14.14 28.65
C GLY A 518 12.81 -15.41 29.10
N ASP A 519 11.91 -15.28 30.08
CA ASP A 519 11.07 -16.40 30.48
C ASP A 519 10.03 -16.74 29.40
N LEU A 520 10.01 -18.01 29.00
CA LEU A 520 9.07 -18.61 28.04
C LEU A 520 8.18 -19.68 28.69
N SER A 521 8.10 -19.74 30.03
CA SER A 521 7.29 -20.70 30.81
C SER A 521 5.79 -20.72 30.47
N PHE A 522 5.29 -19.67 29.80
CA PHE A 522 3.92 -19.59 29.30
C PHE A 522 3.66 -20.39 28.01
N LEU A 523 4.71 -20.90 27.35
CA LEU A 523 4.61 -21.78 26.19
C LEU A 523 4.61 -23.24 26.64
N SER A 524 3.84 -24.11 25.96
CA SER A 524 3.91 -25.55 26.23
C SER A 524 5.27 -26.13 25.82
N GLU A 525 5.62 -27.32 26.32
CA GLU A 525 6.81 -28.04 25.85
C GLU A 525 6.83 -28.26 24.34
N GLN A 526 5.66 -28.35 23.70
CA GLN A 526 5.56 -28.53 22.25
C GLN A 526 5.79 -27.20 21.51
N ASP A 527 5.26 -26.10 22.05
CA ASP A 527 5.47 -24.76 21.50
C ASP A 527 6.92 -24.30 21.67
N LEU A 528 7.58 -24.64 22.78
CA LEU A 528 9.02 -24.41 22.96
C LEU A 528 9.88 -25.13 21.92
N LYS A 529 9.51 -26.36 21.52
CA LYS A 529 10.18 -27.11 20.43
C LYS A 529 9.91 -26.48 19.06
N VAL A 530 8.71 -25.96 18.84
CA VAL A 530 8.31 -25.20 17.63
C VAL A 530 9.00 -23.83 17.55
N PHE A 531 9.22 -23.19 18.69
CA PHE A 531 9.87 -21.88 18.80
C PHE A 531 11.32 -21.91 18.29
N GLY A 532 12.09 -22.94 18.69
CA GLY A 532 13.46 -23.15 18.22
C GLY A 532 14.51 -22.53 19.15
N SER A 533 15.53 -21.89 18.56
CA SER A 533 16.62 -21.28 19.33
C SER A 533 16.12 -20.22 20.33
N GLN A 534 16.61 -20.29 21.56
CA GLN A 534 16.40 -19.25 22.57
C GLN A 534 17.53 -18.20 22.61
N ASN A 535 18.61 -18.43 21.86
CA ASN A 535 19.73 -17.51 21.69
C ASN A 535 19.56 -16.73 20.38
N LEU A 536 19.59 -15.40 20.48
CA LEU A 536 19.41 -14.48 19.36
C LEU A 536 20.75 -14.03 18.78
N THR A 537 21.69 -13.62 19.63
CA THR A 537 22.91 -12.95 19.18
C THR A 537 24.02 -13.02 20.23
N THR A 538 25.22 -13.41 19.80
CA THR A 538 26.45 -13.22 20.57
C THR A 538 27.05 -11.87 20.19
N VAL A 539 27.34 -11.02 21.17
CA VAL A 539 27.90 -9.68 20.97
C VAL A 539 29.30 -9.64 21.56
N LYS A 540 30.31 -9.46 20.70
CA LYS A 540 31.72 -9.40 21.09
C LYS A 540 32.19 -7.94 20.98
N LEU A 541 32.74 -7.39 22.06
CA LEU A 541 33.18 -6.01 22.12
C LEU A 541 34.70 -5.93 22.12
N SER A 542 35.26 -5.07 21.27
CA SER A 542 36.70 -4.84 21.18
C SER A 542 37.09 -3.36 21.24
N GLY A 543 38.28 -3.10 21.78
CA GLY A 543 38.79 -1.74 22.02
C GLY A 543 38.32 -1.07 23.32
N VAL A 544 37.54 -1.78 24.15
CA VAL A 544 37.16 -1.34 25.51
C VAL A 544 38.41 -1.05 26.33
N GLY A 545 39.35 -2.00 26.33
CA GLY A 545 40.63 -1.87 27.04
C GLY A 545 41.50 -0.72 26.55
N SER A 546 41.33 -0.30 25.30
CA SER A 546 42.05 0.85 24.73
C SER A 546 41.41 2.18 25.13
N SER A 547 40.08 2.26 25.14
CA SER A 547 39.33 3.46 25.56
C SER A 547 39.54 3.76 27.06
N PHE A 548 39.47 2.74 27.93
CA PHE A 548 39.75 2.92 29.37
C PHE A 548 41.18 3.40 29.66
N LYS A 549 42.17 2.97 28.86
CA LYS A 549 43.56 3.44 28.97
C LYS A 549 43.75 4.86 28.41
N LYS A 550 42.96 5.25 27.41
CA LYS A 550 42.97 6.59 26.80
C LYS A 550 42.35 7.67 27.70
N HIS A 551 41.34 7.32 28.49
CA HIS A 551 40.63 8.24 29.39
C HIS A 551 40.85 7.92 30.88
N SER A 552 42.04 7.41 31.24
CA SER A 552 42.35 6.92 32.60
C SER A 552 42.31 8.00 33.69
N GLU A 553 42.31 9.28 33.31
CA GLU A 553 42.17 10.44 34.22
C GLU A 553 40.70 10.86 34.44
N ALA A 554 39.72 10.19 33.79
CA ALA A 554 38.30 10.52 33.86
C ALA A 554 37.46 9.45 34.60
N GLU A 555 36.38 9.88 35.25
CA GLU A 555 35.48 9.04 36.03
C GLU A 555 34.60 8.17 35.10
N SER A 556 34.94 6.89 34.92
CA SER A 556 34.16 6.00 34.06
C SER A 556 32.73 5.77 34.55
N LYS A 557 31.77 5.85 33.63
CA LYS A 557 30.37 5.46 33.81
C LYS A 557 30.04 4.12 33.13
N GLY A 558 31.06 3.32 32.86
CA GLY A 558 30.96 2.01 32.23
C GLY A 558 30.69 2.06 30.72
N ILE A 559 30.53 0.86 30.14
CA ILE A 559 30.11 0.67 28.76
C ILE A 559 28.59 0.68 28.67
N LYS A 560 28.01 1.40 27.71
CA LYS A 560 26.56 1.50 27.46
C LYS A 560 26.20 0.90 26.11
N ALA A 561 25.45 -0.20 26.13
CA ALA A 561 24.82 -0.76 24.94
C ALA A 561 23.41 -0.16 24.76
N HIS A 562 23.15 0.44 23.59
CA HIS A 562 21.90 1.12 23.25
C HIS A 562 21.06 0.22 22.35
N PHE A 563 19.97 -0.31 22.86
CA PHE A 563 19.07 -1.20 22.13
C PHE A 563 17.79 -0.48 21.69
N ASN A 564 17.27 -0.87 20.54
CA ASN A 564 15.98 -0.44 20.02
C ASN A 564 15.13 -1.65 19.66
N MET A 565 13.89 -1.69 20.14
CA MET A 565 12.83 -2.49 19.50
C MET A 565 12.13 -1.55 18.52
N ASP A 566 12.29 -1.80 17.23
CA ASP A 566 11.78 -0.94 16.16
C ASP A 566 10.25 -1.07 15.99
N GLU A 567 9.70 -0.30 15.06
CA GLU A 567 8.29 -0.37 14.65
C GLU A 567 7.89 -1.77 14.14
N SER A 568 8.82 -2.56 13.61
CA SER A 568 8.59 -3.92 13.10
C SER A 568 8.58 -5.02 14.18
N GLY A 569 8.89 -4.65 15.43
CA GLY A 569 9.11 -5.63 16.51
C GLY A 569 10.41 -6.42 16.32
N VAL A 570 11.41 -5.83 15.66
CA VAL A 570 12.75 -6.38 15.46
C VAL A 570 13.73 -5.68 16.41
N LEU A 571 14.58 -6.48 17.05
CA LEU A 571 15.61 -6.00 17.96
C LEU A 571 16.86 -5.53 17.20
N ILE A 572 17.30 -4.31 17.51
CA ILE A 572 18.53 -3.71 17.00
C ILE A 572 19.41 -3.29 18.19
N LEU A 573 20.73 -3.49 18.07
CA LEU A 573 21.74 -2.86 18.93
C LEU A 573 22.27 -1.63 18.17
N ASP A 574 21.73 -0.44 18.45
CA ASP A 574 22.00 0.82 17.74
C ASP A 574 23.50 1.18 17.78
N ARG A 575 24.13 1.07 18.97
CA ARG A 575 25.58 1.19 19.19
C ARG A 575 25.99 0.73 20.59
N VAL A 576 27.30 0.65 20.82
CA VAL A 576 27.91 0.50 22.14
C VAL A 576 28.94 1.62 22.36
N GLU A 577 28.82 2.37 23.45
CA GLU A 577 29.73 3.50 23.79
C GLU A 577 30.40 3.29 25.15
N SER A 578 31.68 3.60 25.29
CA SER A 578 32.30 3.87 26.59
C SER A 578 31.97 5.29 27.02
N VAL A 579 31.69 5.50 28.31
CA VAL A 579 31.34 6.81 28.86
C VAL A 579 32.24 7.15 30.05
N PHE A 580 32.73 8.38 30.07
CA PHE A 580 33.50 8.94 31.18
C PHE A 580 33.02 10.37 31.50
N GLU A 581 33.18 10.80 32.74
CA GLU A 581 33.00 12.20 33.15
C GLU A 581 34.34 12.79 33.58
N THR A 582 34.64 14.02 33.16
CA THR A 582 35.77 14.79 33.70
C THR A 582 35.31 16.15 34.22
N ILE A 583 36.06 16.70 35.18
CA ILE A 583 35.82 18.02 35.75
C ILE A 583 36.64 19.02 34.94
N VAL A 584 35.96 19.93 34.24
CA VAL A 584 36.64 20.99 33.48
C VAL A 584 36.97 22.14 34.43
N GLU A 585 38.25 22.35 34.72
CA GLU A 585 38.72 23.62 35.26
C GLU A 585 38.70 24.68 34.15
N GLU A 586 37.95 25.76 34.35
CA GLU A 586 37.96 26.90 33.44
C GLU A 586 39.28 27.67 33.60
N LYS A 587 40.25 27.40 32.70
CA LYS A 587 41.36 28.32 32.47
C LYS A 587 40.84 29.53 31.68
N GLU A 588 40.91 30.71 32.28
CA GLU A 588 40.59 31.98 31.64
C GLU A 588 41.63 32.35 30.56
N GLU A 589 41.47 31.81 29.35
CA GLU A 589 42.05 32.39 28.13
C GLU A 589 40.93 33.01 27.28
N GLU A 590 40.95 34.34 27.17
CA GLU A 590 39.93 35.11 26.44
C GLU A 590 39.93 34.77 24.93
N SER A 591 39.02 33.90 24.50
CA SER A 591 38.78 33.70 23.07
C SER A 591 38.30 35.01 22.42
N THR A 592 39.05 35.45 21.42
CA THR A 592 38.91 36.78 20.77
C THR A 592 37.55 37.03 20.12
N LEU A 593 36.81 35.96 19.78
CA LEU A 593 35.44 36.02 19.27
C LEU A 593 34.49 36.76 20.23
N THR A 594 34.69 36.61 21.54
CA THR A 594 33.87 37.25 22.58
C THR A 594 33.97 38.78 22.56
N LYS A 595 35.10 39.32 22.06
CA LYS A 595 35.31 40.77 21.88
C LYS A 595 34.79 41.32 20.55
N LEU A 596 34.37 40.45 19.62
CA LEU A 596 33.79 40.87 18.34
C LEU A 596 32.25 40.90 18.37
N GLY A 597 31.61 39.93 19.06
CA GLY A 597 30.16 39.82 19.12
C GLY A 597 29.44 40.97 19.85
N ASN A 598 30.08 41.57 20.86
CA ASN A 598 29.46 42.60 21.70
C ASN A 598 29.40 44.00 21.07
N THR A 599 29.98 44.20 19.87
CA THR A 599 30.13 45.54 19.25
C THR A 599 29.18 45.78 18.08
N ILE A 600 28.51 44.74 17.57
CA ILE A 600 27.60 44.83 16.39
C ILE A 600 26.12 44.82 16.81
N SER A 601 25.80 44.17 17.94
CA SER A 601 24.44 43.93 18.45
C SER A 601 23.66 45.17 18.88
N SER A 602 24.23 46.38 18.77
CA SER A 602 23.62 47.66 19.14
C SER A 602 23.12 48.50 17.95
N LEU A 603 23.39 48.09 16.70
CA LEU A 603 23.26 48.99 15.54
C LEU A 603 22.13 48.64 14.54
N PHE A 604 21.52 47.45 14.62
CA PHE A 604 20.43 47.02 13.72
C PHE A 604 19.25 46.35 14.45
N GLY A 605 18.48 47.14 15.19
CA GLY A 605 17.15 46.74 15.68
C GLY A 605 16.03 47.33 14.82
N GLY A 606 15.28 46.50 14.09
CA GLY A 606 14.01 46.92 13.48
C GLY A 606 13.51 46.10 12.28
N GLY A 607 12.27 45.59 12.38
CA GLY A 607 11.34 45.68 11.24
C GLY A 607 10.90 44.43 10.46
N SER A 608 10.24 43.48 11.13
CA SER A 608 9.07 42.72 10.60
C SER A 608 9.21 41.65 9.48
N SER A 609 8.13 40.85 9.37
CA SER A 609 7.76 39.82 8.36
C SER A 609 8.46 38.45 8.37
N ASP A 610 7.63 37.42 8.61
CA ASP A 610 7.76 36.02 8.18
C ASP A 610 7.95 35.89 6.64
N PRO A 611 8.52 34.78 6.09
CA PRO A 611 8.17 33.41 6.50
C PRO A 611 9.24 32.29 6.45
N THR A 612 8.95 31.21 7.20
CA THR A 612 9.28 29.78 6.94
C THR A 612 10.74 29.33 6.78
N ALA A 613 11.25 28.57 7.76
CA ALA A 613 12.15 27.43 7.56
C ALA A 613 12.07 26.45 8.75
N ASN A 614 12.26 25.14 8.51
CA ASN A 614 12.33 24.13 9.58
C ASN A 614 13.75 24.05 10.17
N VAL A 615 13.87 24.08 11.51
CA VAL A 615 14.96 23.42 12.25
C VAL A 615 14.39 22.79 13.51
N THR A 616 14.70 21.51 13.74
CA THR A 616 14.38 20.77 14.97
C THR A 616 15.53 20.87 15.97
N GLU A 617 15.23 21.22 17.22
CA GLU A 617 16.12 20.95 18.37
C GLU A 617 15.30 20.38 19.56
N PRO A 618 15.95 19.63 20.48
CA PRO A 618 15.25 18.68 21.33
C PRO A 618 14.70 19.28 22.63
N VAL A 619 13.58 18.72 23.11
CA VAL A 619 13.07 18.94 24.46
C VAL A 619 13.35 17.68 25.29
N THR A 620 14.05 17.84 26.40
CA THR A 620 14.29 16.77 27.38
C THR A 620 13.00 16.36 28.10
N ASP A 621 12.83 15.07 28.33
CA ASP A 621 11.75 14.47 29.11
C ASP A 621 12.33 13.79 30.36
N GLU A 622 12.07 14.37 31.52
CA GLU A 622 12.12 13.70 32.83
C GLU A 622 10.99 14.25 33.70
N GLU A 623 10.02 13.40 34.06
CA GLU A 623 9.42 13.37 35.40
C GLU A 623 8.68 12.04 35.59
N GLU A 624 8.95 11.37 36.72
CA GLU A 624 8.29 10.14 37.12
C GLU A 624 7.01 10.46 37.90
N VAL A 625 5.95 9.65 37.75
CA VAL A 625 4.78 9.71 38.62
C VAL A 625 4.42 8.32 39.11
N THR A 626 4.48 8.12 40.42
CA THR A 626 3.84 7.01 41.14
C THR A 626 2.66 7.55 41.98
N PRO A 627 1.66 6.72 42.31
CA PRO A 627 0.31 7.23 42.58
C PRO A 627 0.06 7.63 44.04
N GLU A 628 -0.71 8.71 44.25
CA GLU A 628 -1.49 8.91 45.49
C GLU A 628 -2.97 8.57 45.22
N ALA A 629 -3.58 7.88 46.19
CA ALA A 629 -5.03 7.77 46.29
C ALA A 629 -5.61 9.08 46.88
N GLY A 630 -6.87 9.38 46.56
CA GLY A 630 -7.52 10.62 46.98
C GLY A 630 -7.64 10.73 48.51
N LYS A 631 -7.31 11.92 49.04
CA LYS A 631 -7.72 12.36 50.38
C LYS A 631 -8.98 13.20 50.23
N ASP A 632 -9.97 12.96 51.08
CA ASP A 632 -11.01 13.94 51.38
C ASP A 632 -10.96 14.29 52.86
N GLN A 633 -10.93 15.60 53.12
CA GLN A 633 -11.20 16.36 54.34
C GLN A 633 -11.18 15.64 55.71
N GLU A 634 -10.33 16.15 56.62
CA GLU A 634 -10.64 16.14 58.05
C GLU A 634 -10.26 17.47 58.71
N GLN A 635 -10.87 17.79 59.85
CA GLN A 635 -10.90 19.11 60.46
C GLN A 635 -10.72 19.01 61.99
N SER A 636 -9.93 19.94 62.55
CA SER A 636 -9.88 20.31 63.98
C SER A 636 -9.37 19.32 65.05
N GLU A 637 -8.34 19.77 65.78
CA GLU A 637 -8.16 19.70 67.25
C GLU A 637 -7.66 18.42 67.99
N LYS A 638 -6.45 18.58 68.56
CA LYS A 638 -6.09 18.50 70.02
C LYS A 638 -5.44 17.25 70.66
N GLN A 639 -4.54 17.59 71.60
CA GLN A 639 -4.01 16.85 72.77
C GLN A 639 -3.03 15.69 72.49
N GLU A 640 -1.78 15.75 73.00
CA GLU A 640 -1.25 15.25 74.31
C GLU A 640 -1.12 13.71 74.33
N GLU A 641 -0.06 13.08 74.85
CA GLU A 641 1.21 13.50 75.48
C GLU A 641 2.29 12.42 75.13
N SER A 642 3.58 12.41 75.49
CA SER A 642 4.41 13.12 76.52
C SER A 642 5.88 13.18 76.05
N ALA A 643 6.83 13.64 76.89
CA ALA A 643 8.26 13.64 76.58
C ALA A 643 9.18 13.50 77.82
N GLN A 644 10.36 12.87 77.66
CA GLN A 644 11.60 13.05 78.44
C GLN A 644 12.76 12.29 77.75
N GLU A 645 14.04 12.59 77.94
CA GLU A 645 14.68 13.30 79.08
C GLU A 645 15.73 14.36 78.65
N LYS A 646 16.39 15.00 79.63
CA LYS A 646 17.21 16.24 79.55
C LYS A 646 18.70 15.94 79.93
N PRO A 647 19.66 16.86 80.25
CA PRO A 647 19.58 18.28 80.72
C PRO A 647 20.54 19.32 80.04
N GLU A 648 20.19 20.63 80.01
CA GLU A 648 20.86 21.79 80.69
C GLU A 648 22.16 22.32 80.02
N THR A 649 22.52 23.62 79.94
CA THR A 649 22.04 24.94 80.44
C THR A 649 22.60 26.05 79.48
N GLU A 650 22.37 27.37 79.51
CA GLU A 650 21.71 28.35 80.41
C GLU A 650 21.03 29.49 79.57
N GLU A 651 21.11 30.79 79.94
CA GLU A 651 20.49 31.95 79.25
C GLU A 651 21.48 33.13 79.03
N GLY A 652 21.23 34.05 78.07
CA GLY A 652 22.20 35.16 77.82
C GLY A 652 21.93 36.29 76.79
N LYS A 653 20.74 36.90 76.76
CA LYS A 653 20.43 38.28 76.24
C LYS A 653 20.68 38.74 74.77
N GLU A 654 19.59 39.23 74.17
CA GLU A 654 19.42 40.50 73.40
C GLU A 654 20.42 40.93 72.31
N GLY A 655 19.97 40.99 71.04
CA GLY A 655 20.60 41.81 69.99
C GLY A 655 20.25 41.46 68.52
N GLU A 656 19.33 42.21 67.90
CA GLU A 656 19.26 42.37 66.43
C GLU A 656 20.17 43.54 65.96
N PRO A 657 20.52 43.71 64.66
CA PRO A 657 20.11 42.97 63.46
C PRO A 657 21.28 42.56 62.51
N GLN A 658 20.88 42.05 61.32
CA GLN A 658 21.58 42.03 60.01
C GLN A 658 21.97 40.65 59.45
N LYS A 659 21.97 40.58 58.12
CA LYS A 659 22.26 39.40 57.29
C LYS A 659 23.75 39.33 56.98
N GLU A 660 24.29 38.12 56.95
CA GLU A 660 25.32 37.76 55.96
C GLU A 660 24.83 36.53 55.16
N GLU A 661 25.21 36.45 53.89
CA GLU A 661 24.78 35.40 52.96
C GLU A 661 25.82 34.28 52.90
N ASP A 662 25.51 33.14 53.52
CA ASP A 662 26.43 31.99 53.47
C ASP A 662 26.41 31.34 52.08
N LYS A 663 27.60 31.23 51.46
CA LYS A 663 27.74 30.96 50.03
C LYS A 663 27.69 29.46 49.74
N LYS A 664 26.54 28.97 49.24
CA LYS A 664 26.49 27.69 48.54
C LYS A 664 27.56 27.67 47.43
N PRO A 665 28.42 26.64 47.34
CA PRO A 665 29.39 26.53 46.26
C PRO A 665 28.67 26.37 44.91
N LYS A 666 29.21 26.99 43.85
CA LYS A 666 28.72 26.79 42.48
C LYS A 666 28.91 25.32 42.07
N PRO A 667 27.96 24.70 41.36
CA PRO A 667 28.19 23.36 40.81
C PRO A 667 29.30 23.40 39.75
N GLN A 668 30.31 22.53 39.90
CA GLN A 668 31.35 22.35 38.89
C GLN A 668 30.76 21.72 37.63
N LYS A 669 31.10 22.27 36.46
CA LYS A 669 30.55 21.85 35.17
C LYS A 669 31.31 20.63 34.64
N LYS A 670 30.83 19.44 34.98
CA LYS A 670 31.34 18.17 34.40
C LYS A 670 31.12 18.13 32.89
N SER A 671 32.03 17.52 32.14
CA SER A 671 31.83 17.17 30.73
C SER A 671 31.74 15.65 30.55
N LYS A 672 30.84 15.20 29.66
CA LYS A 672 30.72 13.79 29.25
C LYS A 672 31.67 13.53 28.08
N ILE A 673 32.59 12.59 28.25
CA ILE A 673 33.33 11.96 27.16
C ILE A 673 32.57 10.70 26.76
N SER A 674 32.47 10.45 25.45
CA SER A 674 31.82 9.29 24.86
C SER A 674 32.66 8.80 23.69
N GLU A 675 32.92 7.50 23.61
CA GLU A 675 33.69 6.89 22.52
C GLU A 675 33.04 5.57 22.10
N ASP A 676 32.82 5.39 20.80
CA ASP A 676 32.16 4.20 20.29
C ASP A 676 33.10 2.99 20.34
N ILE A 677 32.57 1.86 20.79
CA ILE A 677 33.27 0.57 20.95
C ILE A 677 33.03 -0.28 19.70
N THR A 678 34.04 -1.03 19.27
CA THR A 678 33.90 -1.92 18.10
C THR A 678 33.05 -3.12 18.48
N VAL A 679 32.01 -3.39 17.70
CA VAL A 679 31.04 -4.46 17.94
C VAL A 679 31.11 -5.49 16.81
N GLU A 680 31.30 -6.75 17.16
CA GLU A 680 31.02 -7.89 16.28
C GLU A 680 29.71 -8.55 16.72
N LEU A 681 28.79 -8.75 15.76
CA LEU A 681 27.50 -9.41 15.98
C LEU A 681 27.49 -10.76 15.27
N GLU A 682 27.26 -11.82 16.04
CA GLU A 682 27.05 -13.17 15.54
C GLU A 682 25.59 -13.55 15.80
N VAL A 683 24.76 -13.45 14.75
CA VAL A 683 23.31 -13.69 14.80
C VAL A 683 23.06 -15.19 14.74
N ASN A 684 22.50 -15.75 15.82
CA ASN A 684 22.49 -17.18 16.10
C ASN A 684 21.19 -17.90 15.68
N ASP A 685 20.18 -17.16 15.21
CA ASP A 685 18.82 -17.67 14.98
C ASP A 685 18.43 -17.76 13.49
N VAL A 686 18.88 -16.83 12.63
CA VAL A 686 18.82 -16.94 11.14
C VAL A 686 20.06 -16.30 10.52
N LEU A 687 20.74 -17.03 9.62
CA LEU A 687 21.80 -16.48 8.78
C LEU A 687 21.23 -15.68 7.59
N ASP A 688 21.92 -14.61 7.22
CA ASP A 688 21.58 -13.79 6.06
C ASP A 688 21.69 -14.54 4.71
N PRO A 689 20.86 -14.17 3.71
CA PRO A 689 20.93 -14.71 2.37
C PRO A 689 22.26 -14.32 1.70
N SER A 690 22.66 -15.09 0.70
CA SER A 690 23.83 -14.73 -0.09
C SER A 690 23.51 -13.64 -1.12
N THR A 691 24.54 -12.99 -1.65
CA THR A 691 24.40 -12.07 -2.78
C THR A 691 24.02 -12.79 -4.08
N GLU A 692 24.28 -14.10 -4.19
CA GLU A 692 24.01 -14.92 -5.37
C GLU A 692 22.49 -15.22 -5.49
N ASP A 693 21.81 -15.42 -4.34
CA ASP A 693 20.36 -15.66 -4.22
C ASP A 693 19.53 -14.56 -4.92
N MET A 694 20.02 -13.32 -4.84
CA MET A 694 19.40 -12.12 -5.46
C MET A 694 19.46 -12.16 -6.99
N GLU A 695 20.57 -12.59 -7.57
CA GLU A 695 20.79 -12.56 -9.02
C GLU A 695 19.94 -13.63 -9.72
N VAL A 696 19.84 -14.83 -9.12
CA VAL A 696 18.99 -15.94 -9.59
C VAL A 696 17.51 -15.52 -9.65
N LEU A 697 17.03 -14.79 -8.65
CA LEU A 697 15.65 -14.29 -8.60
C LEU A 697 15.36 -13.18 -9.62
N GLN A 698 16.33 -12.34 -9.92
CA GLN A 698 16.19 -11.30 -10.95
C GLN A 698 16.13 -11.92 -12.35
N ASP A 699 17.05 -12.83 -12.68
CA ASP A 699 17.04 -13.59 -13.95
C ASP A 699 15.71 -14.36 -14.17
N LEU A 700 15.21 -15.06 -13.15
CA LEU A 700 13.89 -15.70 -13.20
C LEU A 700 12.74 -14.70 -13.46
N THR A 701 12.87 -13.47 -12.98
CA THR A 701 11.86 -12.41 -13.16
C THR A 701 11.93 -11.79 -14.55
N ASP A 702 13.12 -11.58 -15.08
CA ASP A 702 13.30 -11.08 -16.45
C ASP A 702 12.84 -12.14 -17.47
N ARG A 703 13.11 -13.44 -17.24
CA ARG A 703 12.55 -14.54 -18.04
C ARG A 703 11.01 -14.59 -18.01
N ASP A 704 10.39 -14.44 -16.84
CA ASP A 704 8.92 -14.35 -16.72
C ASP A 704 8.35 -13.13 -17.49
N LEU A 705 9.06 -12.00 -17.50
CA LEU A 705 8.64 -10.76 -18.17
C LEU A 705 8.83 -10.83 -19.70
N GLU A 706 9.95 -11.36 -20.19
CA GLU A 706 10.18 -11.60 -21.62
C GLU A 706 9.12 -12.53 -22.20
N LYS A 707 8.79 -13.61 -21.48
CA LYS A 707 7.71 -14.53 -21.87
C LYS A 707 6.36 -13.80 -21.95
N GLN A 708 6.01 -13.02 -20.93
CA GLN A 708 4.76 -12.25 -20.92
C GLN A 708 4.71 -11.21 -22.04
N GLU A 709 5.84 -10.59 -22.41
CA GLU A 709 5.88 -9.69 -23.57
C GLU A 709 5.70 -10.46 -24.89
N ARG A 710 6.27 -11.66 -25.03
CA ARG A 710 6.05 -12.53 -26.19
C ARG A 710 4.58 -12.87 -26.36
N GLU A 711 3.94 -13.38 -25.30
CA GLU A 711 2.53 -13.78 -25.31
C GLU A 711 1.60 -12.58 -25.55
N LYS A 712 1.85 -11.43 -24.89
CA LYS A 712 1.14 -10.19 -25.17
C LYS A 712 1.28 -9.75 -26.63
N THR A 713 2.46 -9.92 -27.23
CA THR A 713 2.69 -9.57 -28.64
C THR A 713 1.99 -10.54 -29.60
N LEU A 714 2.02 -11.85 -29.32
CA LEU A 714 1.31 -12.88 -30.09
C LEU A 714 -0.20 -12.59 -30.11
N ASN A 715 -0.81 -12.41 -28.94
CA ASN A 715 -2.23 -12.10 -28.81
C ASN A 715 -2.57 -10.75 -29.48
N SER A 716 -1.64 -9.78 -29.49
CA SER A 716 -1.81 -8.49 -30.18
C SER A 716 -1.70 -8.59 -31.70
N LEU A 717 -1.03 -9.63 -32.23
CA LEU A 717 -0.96 -9.95 -33.66
C LEU A 717 -2.22 -10.69 -34.09
N GLU A 718 -2.60 -11.72 -33.34
CA GLU A 718 -3.81 -12.52 -33.54
C GLU A 718 -5.07 -11.64 -33.55
N ALA A 719 -5.28 -10.85 -32.49
CA ALA A 719 -6.41 -9.95 -32.39
C ALA A 719 -6.44 -8.93 -33.54
N PHE A 720 -5.28 -8.39 -33.95
CA PHE A 720 -5.21 -7.46 -35.07
C PHE A 720 -5.55 -8.13 -36.40
N ILE A 721 -5.18 -9.40 -36.61
CA ILE A 721 -5.53 -10.16 -37.82
C ILE A 721 -7.05 -10.32 -37.91
N PHE A 722 -7.69 -10.90 -36.90
CA PHE A 722 -9.13 -11.15 -36.91
C PHE A 722 -9.96 -9.84 -36.90
N GLU A 723 -9.59 -8.86 -36.08
CA GLU A 723 -10.28 -7.56 -36.03
C GLU A 723 -10.20 -6.81 -37.36
N THR A 724 -9.07 -6.91 -38.09
CA THR A 724 -8.95 -6.27 -39.41
C THR A 724 -9.67 -7.05 -40.50
N GLN A 725 -9.69 -8.39 -40.43
CA GLN A 725 -10.49 -9.23 -41.33
C GLN A 725 -11.99 -8.91 -41.22
N ASP A 726 -12.54 -8.85 -40.00
CA ASP A 726 -13.96 -8.50 -39.78
C ASP A 726 -14.28 -7.09 -40.31
N LYS A 727 -13.44 -6.10 -39.97
CA LYS A 727 -13.63 -4.71 -40.41
C LYS A 727 -13.71 -4.55 -41.92
N LEU A 728 -12.94 -5.32 -42.71
CA LEU A 728 -13.00 -5.28 -44.18
C LEU A 728 -14.38 -5.67 -44.76
N TYR A 729 -15.24 -6.33 -43.99
CA TYR A 729 -16.62 -6.63 -44.38
C TYR A 729 -17.63 -5.56 -43.94
N GLN A 730 -17.25 -4.60 -43.09
CA GLN A 730 -18.14 -3.54 -42.61
C GLN A 730 -18.24 -2.38 -43.62
N ASP A 731 -19.46 -1.85 -43.83
CA ASP A 731 -19.75 -0.80 -44.83
C ASP A 731 -18.83 0.43 -44.73
N GLU A 732 -18.50 0.89 -43.51
CA GLU A 732 -17.65 2.08 -43.32
C GLU A 732 -16.20 1.88 -43.78
N TYR A 733 -15.74 0.63 -43.86
CA TYR A 733 -14.42 0.24 -44.39
C TYR A 733 -14.50 -0.06 -45.88
N GLN A 734 -15.50 -0.83 -46.32
CA GLN A 734 -15.72 -1.10 -47.76
C GLN A 734 -15.83 0.21 -48.56
N ALA A 735 -16.44 1.25 -47.98
CA ALA A 735 -16.54 2.55 -48.60
C ALA A 735 -15.19 3.25 -48.86
N VAL A 736 -14.10 2.95 -48.14
CA VAL A 736 -12.85 3.74 -48.18
C VAL A 736 -11.62 2.98 -48.67
N VAL A 737 -11.79 1.80 -49.25
CA VAL A 737 -10.72 0.91 -49.73
C VAL A 737 -11.00 0.54 -51.18
N THR A 738 -9.98 0.53 -52.06
CA THR A 738 -10.16 -0.01 -53.43
C THR A 738 -10.12 -1.54 -53.41
N GLU A 739 -10.68 -2.23 -54.41
CA GLU A 739 -10.61 -3.69 -54.43
C GLU A 739 -9.16 -4.20 -54.49
N GLU A 740 -8.22 -3.46 -55.12
CA GLU A 740 -6.79 -3.79 -55.11
C GLU A 740 -6.12 -3.57 -53.74
N GLU A 741 -6.51 -2.54 -52.99
CA GLU A 741 -6.06 -2.35 -51.60
C GLU A 741 -6.62 -3.46 -50.69
N LYS A 742 -7.89 -3.82 -50.90
CA LYS A 742 -8.63 -4.86 -50.15
C LYS A 742 -8.06 -6.26 -50.40
N GLU A 743 -7.75 -6.61 -51.65
CA GLU A 743 -7.05 -7.85 -52.00
C GLU A 743 -5.65 -7.90 -51.35
N GLN A 744 -4.88 -6.80 -51.40
CA GLN A 744 -3.55 -6.74 -50.77
C GLN A 744 -3.62 -6.90 -49.24
N ILE A 745 -4.55 -6.22 -48.57
CA ILE A 745 -4.72 -6.34 -47.12
C ILE A 745 -5.20 -7.76 -46.77
N THR A 746 -6.25 -8.27 -47.43
CA THR A 746 -6.80 -9.60 -47.16
C THR A 746 -5.77 -10.70 -47.40
N GLY A 747 -4.99 -10.60 -48.49
CA GLY A 747 -3.89 -11.51 -48.79
C GLY A 747 -2.81 -11.49 -47.71
N LYS A 748 -2.39 -10.31 -47.25
CA LYS A 748 -1.37 -10.20 -46.18
C LYS A 748 -1.87 -10.61 -44.79
N LEU A 749 -3.14 -10.40 -44.48
CA LEU A 749 -3.76 -10.94 -43.27
C LEU A 749 -3.82 -12.47 -43.31
N SER A 750 -4.13 -13.05 -44.47
CA SER A 750 -4.16 -14.51 -44.67
C SER A 750 -2.75 -15.13 -44.59
N GLU A 751 -1.75 -14.49 -45.21
CA GLU A 751 -0.34 -14.87 -45.11
C GLU A 751 0.16 -14.83 -43.66
N ALA A 752 -0.22 -13.80 -42.90
CA ALA A 752 0.12 -13.69 -41.49
C ALA A 752 -0.61 -14.73 -40.62
N SER A 753 -1.88 -15.05 -40.91
CA SER A 753 -2.64 -16.09 -40.21
C SER A 753 -2.01 -17.47 -40.40
N ASN A 754 -1.77 -17.87 -41.65
CA ASN A 754 -1.12 -19.15 -41.97
C ASN A 754 0.27 -19.25 -41.31
N TRP A 755 1.03 -18.16 -41.32
CA TRP A 755 2.32 -18.08 -40.63
C TRP A 755 2.20 -18.21 -39.11
N MET A 756 1.11 -17.74 -38.47
CA MET A 756 0.90 -17.98 -37.05
C MET A 756 0.67 -19.45 -36.75
N ASP A 757 -0.15 -20.12 -37.56
CA ASP A 757 -0.49 -21.55 -37.40
C ASP A 757 0.73 -22.46 -37.63
N GLU A 758 1.63 -22.11 -38.56
CA GLU A 758 2.84 -22.88 -38.86
C GLU A 758 4.04 -22.56 -37.93
N GLU A 759 4.33 -21.27 -37.67
CA GLU A 759 5.55 -20.82 -36.99
C GLU A 759 5.30 -19.90 -35.78
N GLY A 760 4.29 -19.02 -35.86
CA GLY A 760 4.12 -17.89 -34.92
C GLY A 760 3.93 -18.29 -33.45
N TYR A 761 3.31 -19.43 -33.17
CA TYR A 761 3.24 -19.97 -31.81
C TYR A 761 4.63 -20.21 -31.18
N THR A 762 5.66 -20.48 -31.99
CA THR A 762 7.06 -20.64 -31.56
C THR A 762 7.96 -19.41 -31.78
N ALA A 763 7.52 -18.44 -32.61
CA ALA A 763 8.30 -17.28 -33.01
C ALA A 763 8.71 -16.36 -31.84
N GLY A 764 9.84 -15.66 -32.00
CA GLY A 764 10.37 -14.72 -31.02
C GLY A 764 9.58 -13.41 -30.93
N THR A 765 9.65 -12.74 -29.78
CA THR A 765 8.95 -11.45 -29.52
C THR A 765 9.26 -10.39 -30.58
N LYS A 766 10.48 -10.41 -31.13
CA LYS A 766 10.90 -9.53 -32.23
C LYS A 766 10.13 -9.79 -33.52
N GLU A 767 10.04 -11.05 -33.95
CA GLU A 767 9.39 -11.46 -35.22
C GLU A 767 7.89 -11.15 -35.17
N LEU A 768 7.25 -11.43 -34.02
CA LEU A 768 5.86 -11.07 -33.75
C LEU A 768 5.63 -9.54 -33.81
N LYS A 769 6.55 -8.74 -33.25
CA LYS A 769 6.52 -7.26 -33.35
C LYS A 769 6.71 -6.78 -34.78
N GLU A 770 7.58 -7.44 -35.57
CA GLU A 770 7.85 -7.10 -36.97
C GLU A 770 6.62 -7.39 -37.86
N LYS A 771 6.04 -8.59 -37.80
CA LYS A 771 4.79 -8.95 -38.49
C LYS A 771 3.63 -7.99 -38.15
N LEU A 772 3.44 -7.67 -36.86
CA LEU A 772 2.40 -6.74 -36.42
C LEU A 772 2.65 -5.30 -36.91
N SER A 773 3.91 -4.88 -37.03
CA SER A 773 4.30 -3.59 -37.59
C SER A 773 4.02 -3.51 -39.09
N GLU A 774 4.31 -4.56 -39.85
CA GLU A 774 4.01 -4.65 -41.29
C GLU A 774 2.51 -4.52 -41.57
N LEU A 775 1.68 -5.32 -40.89
CA LEU A 775 0.23 -5.28 -41.04
C LEU A 775 -0.36 -3.91 -40.63
N LYS A 776 0.07 -3.34 -39.50
CA LYS A 776 -0.34 -2.00 -39.06
C LYS A 776 0.07 -0.90 -40.04
N LYS A 777 1.24 -1.02 -40.67
CA LYS A 777 1.73 -0.08 -41.68
C LYS A 777 0.92 -0.16 -42.97
N LEU A 778 0.54 -1.37 -43.41
CA LEU A 778 -0.30 -1.59 -44.59
C LEU A 778 -1.71 -1.00 -44.38
N CYS A 779 -2.35 -1.33 -43.26
CA CYS A 779 -3.73 -0.93 -42.98
C CYS A 779 -3.89 0.55 -42.58
N LYS A 780 -2.79 1.28 -42.36
CA LYS A 780 -2.79 2.65 -41.82
C LYS A 780 -3.62 3.65 -42.65
N ALA A 781 -3.60 3.53 -43.98
CA ALA A 781 -4.34 4.43 -44.87
C ALA A 781 -5.86 4.24 -44.72
N MET A 782 -6.31 2.98 -44.75
CA MET A 782 -7.71 2.58 -44.51
C MET A 782 -8.22 3.11 -43.16
N PHE A 783 -7.53 2.78 -42.05
CA PHE A 783 -7.97 3.20 -40.71
C PHE A 783 -8.06 4.72 -40.59
N PHE A 784 -7.10 5.47 -41.16
CA PHE A 784 -7.13 6.93 -41.17
C PHE A 784 -8.33 7.51 -41.95
N ARG A 785 -8.68 6.93 -43.11
CA ARG A 785 -9.86 7.34 -43.89
C ARG A 785 -11.16 7.12 -43.12
N VAL A 786 -11.33 5.97 -42.44
CA VAL A 786 -12.51 5.69 -41.62
C VAL A 786 -12.57 6.63 -40.41
N GLU A 787 -11.47 6.73 -39.66
CA GLU A 787 -11.42 7.48 -38.40
C GLU A 787 -11.70 8.98 -38.58
N GLU A 788 -11.24 9.59 -39.68
CA GLU A 788 -11.62 10.96 -40.04
C GLU A 788 -13.12 11.07 -40.36
N ARG A 789 -13.64 10.24 -41.28
CA ARG A 789 -15.07 10.26 -41.68
C ARG A 789 -16.01 10.05 -40.49
N LYS A 790 -15.63 9.19 -39.55
CA LYS A 790 -16.38 8.90 -38.31
C LYS A 790 -16.45 10.09 -37.35
N LYS A 791 -15.44 10.99 -37.37
CA LYS A 791 -15.36 12.19 -36.52
C LYS A 791 -16.00 13.44 -37.13
N TRP A 792 -16.13 13.51 -38.45
CA TRP A 792 -16.63 14.73 -39.12
C TRP A 792 -18.01 15.21 -38.68
N PRO A 793 -19.04 14.35 -38.45
CA PRO A 793 -20.37 14.83 -38.06
C PRO A 793 -20.33 15.67 -36.77
N ASP A 794 -19.74 15.12 -35.71
CA ASP A 794 -19.65 15.77 -34.40
C ASP A 794 -18.73 17.00 -34.44
N ARG A 795 -17.59 16.88 -35.12
CA ARG A 795 -16.59 17.97 -35.21
C ARG A 795 -17.11 19.15 -36.05
N LEU A 796 -17.83 18.89 -37.14
CA LEU A 796 -18.52 19.94 -37.91
C LEU A 796 -19.71 20.51 -37.16
N ALA A 797 -20.49 19.71 -36.42
CA ALA A 797 -21.57 20.20 -35.57
C ALA A 797 -21.05 21.15 -34.48
N ALA A 798 -19.98 20.77 -33.78
CA ALA A 798 -19.34 21.59 -32.77
C ALA A 798 -18.77 22.90 -33.37
N LEU A 799 -18.11 22.84 -34.53
CA LEU A 799 -17.62 24.04 -35.21
C LEU A 799 -18.76 24.95 -35.69
N ASN A 800 -19.85 24.40 -36.22
CA ASN A 800 -21.03 25.18 -36.62
C ASN A 800 -21.70 25.85 -35.41
N SER A 801 -21.78 25.15 -34.26
CA SER A 801 -22.30 25.71 -33.01
C SER A 801 -21.43 26.86 -32.51
N MET A 802 -20.11 26.68 -32.48
CA MET A 802 -19.16 27.74 -32.11
C MET A 802 -19.25 28.94 -33.06
N LEU A 803 -19.24 28.72 -34.38
CA LEU A 803 -19.42 29.78 -35.39
C LEU A 803 -20.71 30.57 -35.18
N ASN A 804 -21.83 29.90 -34.86
CA ASN A 804 -23.09 30.56 -34.56
C ASN A 804 -23.00 31.39 -33.27
N HIS A 805 -22.47 30.81 -32.19
CA HIS A 805 -22.26 31.50 -30.92
C HIS A 805 -21.34 32.73 -31.07
N SER A 806 -20.18 32.61 -31.71
CA SER A 806 -19.28 33.73 -32.01
C SER A 806 -19.97 34.83 -32.84
N THR A 807 -20.83 34.44 -33.79
CA THR A 807 -21.60 35.39 -34.63
C THR A 807 -22.68 36.12 -33.83
N ILE A 808 -23.37 35.43 -32.91
CA ILE A 808 -24.36 36.03 -32.01
C ILE A 808 -23.66 36.97 -31.01
N PHE A 809 -22.54 36.53 -30.43
CA PHE A 809 -21.70 37.35 -29.55
C PHE A 809 -21.25 38.64 -30.24
N LEU A 810 -20.66 38.55 -31.44
CA LEU A 810 -20.20 39.72 -32.20
C LEU A 810 -21.34 40.70 -32.52
N LYS A 811 -22.53 40.20 -32.87
CA LYS A 811 -23.72 41.04 -33.11
C LYS A 811 -24.16 41.76 -31.84
N SER A 812 -24.30 41.04 -30.72
CA SER A 812 -24.70 41.62 -29.44
C SER A 812 -23.67 42.62 -28.90
N ALA A 813 -22.38 42.34 -29.06
CA ALA A 813 -21.28 43.23 -28.69
C ALA A 813 -21.29 44.55 -29.48
N ARG A 814 -21.68 44.52 -30.76
CA ARG A 814 -21.85 45.70 -31.62
C ARG A 814 -23.13 46.49 -31.36
N LEU A 815 -24.11 45.93 -30.65
CA LEU A 815 -25.33 46.63 -30.23
C LEU A 815 -25.16 47.44 -28.94
N ILE A 816 -24.02 47.31 -28.24
CA ILE A 816 -23.70 48.13 -27.07
C ILE A 816 -23.45 49.59 -27.53
N PRO A 817 -24.13 50.60 -26.94
CA PRO A 817 -23.96 52.01 -27.31
C PRO A 817 -22.52 52.51 -27.15
N GLU A 818 -22.06 53.41 -28.03
CA GLU A 818 -20.67 53.92 -28.03
C GLU A 818 -20.21 54.52 -26.70
N SER A 819 -21.10 55.16 -25.94
CA SER A 819 -20.80 55.72 -24.61
C SER A 819 -20.38 54.65 -23.60
N ASP A 820 -20.91 53.44 -23.75
CA ASP A 820 -20.84 52.34 -22.80
C ASP A 820 -20.04 51.15 -23.38
N GLN A 821 -19.52 51.28 -24.60
CA GLN A 821 -18.79 50.24 -25.31
C GLN A 821 -17.49 49.85 -24.58
N ILE A 822 -17.30 48.54 -24.40
CA ILE A 822 -16.23 47.90 -23.62
C ILE A 822 -15.20 47.17 -24.49
N PHE A 823 -15.56 46.83 -25.72
CA PHE A 823 -14.70 46.21 -26.71
C PHE A 823 -14.13 47.27 -27.65
N THR A 824 -12.86 47.17 -28.01
CA THR A 824 -12.28 48.05 -29.03
C THR A 824 -12.70 47.58 -30.42
N GLU A 825 -12.79 48.53 -31.35
CA GLU A 825 -13.12 48.22 -32.75
C GLU A 825 -12.08 47.29 -33.42
N VAL A 826 -10.85 47.27 -32.92
CA VAL A 826 -9.79 46.31 -33.33
C VAL A 826 -10.11 44.89 -32.86
N GLU A 827 -10.58 44.72 -31.63
CA GLU A 827 -10.99 43.42 -31.08
C GLU A 827 -12.22 42.88 -31.80
N LEU A 828 -13.25 43.71 -32.02
CA LEU A 828 -14.47 43.31 -32.74
C LEU A 828 -14.17 42.94 -34.21
N LYS A 829 -13.31 43.71 -34.90
CA LYS A 829 -12.81 43.35 -36.24
C LYS A 829 -11.94 42.09 -36.24
N THR A 830 -11.22 41.81 -35.16
CA THR A 830 -10.41 40.59 -35.04
C THR A 830 -11.31 39.36 -34.92
N LEU A 831 -12.34 39.40 -34.08
CA LEU A 831 -13.34 38.33 -33.99
C LEU A 831 -14.10 38.16 -35.31
N GLU A 832 -14.56 39.25 -35.92
CA GLU A 832 -15.23 39.23 -37.24
C GLU A 832 -14.36 38.57 -38.32
N ARG A 833 -13.08 38.93 -38.38
CA ARG A 833 -12.11 38.34 -39.31
C ARG A 833 -11.96 36.83 -39.05
N VAL A 834 -11.81 36.39 -37.79
CA VAL A 834 -11.65 34.96 -37.45
C VAL A 834 -12.93 34.16 -37.74
N ILE A 835 -14.11 34.72 -37.52
CA ILE A 835 -15.40 34.12 -37.93
C ILE A 835 -15.44 33.95 -39.45
N ASN A 836 -15.17 35.01 -40.20
CA ASN A 836 -15.23 34.99 -41.67
C ASN A 836 -14.19 34.04 -42.28
N GLU A 837 -12.92 34.11 -41.85
CA GLU A 837 -11.85 33.19 -42.27
C GLU A 837 -12.13 31.73 -41.91
N THR A 838 -12.87 31.46 -40.82
CA THR A 838 -13.23 30.10 -40.42
C THR A 838 -14.45 29.59 -41.18
N MET A 839 -15.46 30.44 -41.43
CA MET A 839 -16.64 30.09 -42.22
C MET A 839 -16.28 29.85 -43.69
N THR A 840 -15.46 30.72 -44.29
CA THR A 840 -14.92 30.55 -45.64
C THR A 840 -14.10 29.26 -45.74
N TRP A 841 -13.09 29.09 -44.88
CA TRP A 841 -12.27 27.86 -44.86
C TRP A 841 -13.10 26.59 -44.71
N LYS A 842 -14.10 26.57 -43.82
CA LYS A 842 -14.96 25.40 -43.60
C LYS A 842 -15.77 25.09 -44.85
N ASN A 843 -16.39 26.10 -45.46
CA ASN A 843 -17.19 25.92 -46.67
C ASN A 843 -16.33 25.46 -47.87
N GLU A 844 -15.13 26.04 -48.03
CA GLU A 844 -14.19 25.68 -49.09
C GLU A 844 -13.65 24.25 -48.89
N THR A 845 -13.13 23.92 -47.70
CA THR A 845 -12.52 22.60 -47.42
C THR A 845 -13.56 21.48 -47.42
N VAL A 846 -14.81 21.72 -47.00
CA VAL A 846 -15.91 20.76 -47.18
C VAL A 846 -16.23 20.59 -48.66
N ALA A 847 -16.39 21.68 -49.42
CA ALA A 847 -16.66 21.60 -50.86
C ALA A 847 -15.47 21.08 -51.69
N GLU A 848 -14.25 21.02 -51.15
CA GLU A 848 -13.11 20.27 -51.71
C GLU A 848 -13.18 18.79 -51.32
N GLN A 849 -13.50 18.48 -50.06
CA GLN A 849 -13.66 17.11 -49.59
C GLN A 849 -14.79 16.36 -50.31
N ASP A 850 -15.89 17.03 -50.62
CA ASP A 850 -17.05 16.48 -51.33
C ASP A 850 -16.74 16.13 -52.81
N LYS A 851 -15.60 16.59 -53.36
CA LYS A 851 -15.14 16.26 -54.72
C LYS A 851 -14.24 15.02 -54.77
N LEU A 852 -13.69 14.60 -53.63
CA LEU A 852 -12.75 13.49 -53.54
C LEU A 852 -13.47 12.16 -53.36
N SER A 853 -12.90 11.10 -53.92
CA SER A 853 -13.34 9.74 -53.68
C SER A 853 -13.31 9.42 -52.18
N PRO A 854 -14.26 8.61 -51.67
CA PRO A 854 -14.16 7.95 -50.38
C PRO A 854 -12.79 7.28 -50.11
N THR A 855 -12.15 6.74 -51.16
CA THR A 855 -10.84 6.05 -51.15
C THR A 855 -9.62 6.98 -51.24
N GLU A 856 -9.80 8.27 -51.51
CA GLU A 856 -8.69 9.23 -51.51
C GLU A 856 -8.31 9.68 -50.09
N LYS A 857 -7.11 10.25 -49.93
CA LYS A 857 -6.70 10.82 -48.65
C LYS A 857 -7.56 12.08 -48.38
N PRO A 858 -8.22 12.19 -47.22
CA PRO A 858 -9.00 13.38 -46.90
C PRO A 858 -8.17 14.68 -46.84
N VAL A 859 -8.83 15.78 -47.22
CA VAL A 859 -8.37 17.16 -47.04
C VAL A 859 -9.06 17.85 -45.87
N LEU A 860 -10.29 17.45 -45.54
CA LEU A 860 -10.95 17.87 -44.31
C LEU A 860 -10.41 17.01 -43.15
N LEU A 861 -9.55 17.60 -42.32
CA LEU A 861 -8.94 16.91 -41.18
C LEU A 861 -9.56 17.37 -39.86
N SER A 862 -9.87 16.42 -38.99
CA SER A 862 -10.47 16.64 -37.67
C SER A 862 -9.59 17.54 -36.78
N LYS A 863 -8.25 17.42 -36.91
CA LYS A 863 -7.27 18.29 -36.26
C LYS A 863 -7.44 19.76 -36.68
N ASP A 864 -7.72 20.02 -37.94
CA ASP A 864 -7.80 21.38 -38.47
C ASP A 864 -9.17 22.01 -38.14
N ILE A 865 -10.24 21.21 -38.11
CA ILE A 865 -11.53 21.60 -37.51
C ILE A 865 -11.35 21.99 -36.04
N GLU A 866 -10.66 21.16 -35.25
CA GLU A 866 -10.39 21.40 -33.83
C GLU A 866 -9.51 22.65 -33.59
N ALA A 867 -8.50 22.88 -34.43
CA ALA A 867 -7.68 24.09 -34.38
C ALA A 867 -8.50 25.36 -34.68
N LYS A 868 -9.42 25.30 -35.66
CA LYS A 868 -10.32 26.40 -36.01
C LYS A 868 -11.36 26.69 -34.92
N LEU A 869 -11.92 25.64 -34.31
CA LEU A 869 -12.81 25.75 -33.15
C LEU A 869 -12.08 26.39 -31.96
N SER A 870 -10.88 25.90 -31.64
CA SER A 870 -10.04 26.42 -30.55
C SER A 870 -9.63 27.88 -30.74
N LEU A 871 -9.50 28.35 -31.99
CA LEU A 871 -9.24 29.75 -32.29
C LEU A 871 -10.48 30.62 -32.02
N LEU A 872 -11.66 30.22 -32.49
CA LEU A 872 -12.92 30.94 -32.23
C LEU A 872 -13.22 31.01 -30.74
N ASP A 873 -13.12 29.88 -30.04
CA ASP A 873 -13.32 29.79 -28.59
C ASP A 873 -12.42 30.77 -27.83
N ARG A 874 -11.11 30.79 -28.15
CA ARG A 874 -10.14 31.68 -27.51
C ARG A 874 -10.50 33.17 -27.68
N GLU A 875 -10.85 33.59 -28.89
CA GLU A 875 -11.19 35.00 -29.12
C GLU A 875 -12.51 35.40 -28.44
N VAL A 876 -13.52 34.52 -28.43
CA VAL A 876 -14.78 34.77 -27.71
C VAL A 876 -14.54 34.78 -26.19
N ASN A 877 -13.82 33.81 -25.63
CA ASN A 877 -13.52 33.73 -24.21
C ASN A 877 -12.65 34.90 -23.72
N TYR A 878 -11.74 35.42 -24.54
CA TYR A 878 -11.01 36.66 -24.23
C TYR A 878 -11.98 37.85 -24.05
N LEU A 879 -12.97 38.00 -24.93
CA LEU A 879 -13.95 39.09 -24.86
C LEU A 879 -14.99 38.86 -23.76
N LEU A 880 -15.48 37.64 -23.52
CA LEU A 880 -16.35 37.31 -22.39
C LEU A 880 -15.72 37.67 -21.04
N ASN A 881 -14.45 37.31 -20.84
CA ASN A 881 -13.72 37.71 -19.63
C ASN A 881 -13.57 39.23 -19.53
N LYS A 882 -13.25 39.92 -20.64
CA LYS A 882 -13.20 41.39 -20.67
C LYS A 882 -14.54 42.04 -20.31
N ALA A 883 -15.66 41.43 -20.70
CA ALA A 883 -17.01 41.88 -20.36
C ALA A 883 -17.32 41.69 -18.87
N LYS A 884 -17.04 40.51 -18.31
CA LYS A 884 -17.25 40.18 -16.89
C LYS A 884 -16.53 41.12 -15.92
N PHE A 885 -15.36 41.65 -16.30
CA PHE A 885 -14.57 42.54 -15.47
C PHE A 885 -14.71 44.04 -15.83
N ALA A 886 -15.60 44.40 -16.76
CA ALA A 886 -15.91 45.79 -17.08
C ALA A 886 -16.74 46.45 -15.95
N LYS A 887 -16.30 47.60 -15.45
CA LYS A 887 -17.05 48.38 -14.44
C LYS A 887 -18.00 49.35 -15.14
N PRO A 888 -19.27 49.48 -14.69
CA PRO A 888 -20.19 50.46 -15.25
C PRO A 888 -19.70 51.90 -14.98
N LYS A 889 -19.79 52.77 -15.99
CA LYS A 889 -19.49 54.21 -15.85
C LYS A 889 -20.64 54.90 -15.08
N PRO A 890 -20.35 55.84 -14.16
CA PRO A 890 -21.39 56.66 -13.55
C PRO A 890 -22.08 57.53 -14.62
N LYS A 891 -23.42 57.59 -14.61
CA LYS A 891 -24.19 58.50 -15.46
C LYS A 891 -24.39 59.85 -14.76
N ASP A 892 -23.92 60.92 -15.39
CA ASP A 892 -24.09 62.29 -14.89
C ASP A 892 -25.57 62.72 -14.86
N LYS A 893 -25.94 63.53 -13.86
CA LYS A 893 -27.31 64.02 -13.66
C LYS A 893 -27.49 65.41 -14.26
N ALA A 894 -28.36 65.53 -15.26
CA ALA A 894 -28.86 66.80 -15.77
C ALA A 894 -30.41 66.80 -15.88
N LYS A 895 -30.99 68.01 -15.92
CA LYS A 895 -32.44 68.29 -16.03
C LYS A 895 -32.81 68.48 -17.54
N ASP A 896 -34.06 68.64 -18.00
CA ASP A 896 -35.28 69.18 -17.37
C ASP A 896 -36.60 68.62 -18.02
N LYS A 897 -37.74 69.31 -17.84
CA LYS A 897 -39.14 68.83 -18.01
C LYS A 897 -39.70 68.64 -19.45
N ASN A 898 -40.74 67.78 -19.53
CA ASN A 898 -41.88 67.70 -20.47
C ASN A 898 -41.55 67.52 -21.99
N THR A 899 -42.32 66.77 -22.80
CA THR A 899 -43.79 66.66 -22.88
C THR A 899 -44.23 65.27 -23.44
N THR A 900 -45.52 64.96 -23.42
CA THR A 900 -46.11 63.68 -23.87
C THR A 900 -46.19 63.48 -25.39
N THR A 901 -45.70 62.32 -25.87
CA THR A 901 -46.31 61.53 -26.96
C THR A 901 -45.95 60.05 -26.82
N THR A 902 -46.79 59.15 -27.34
CA THR A 902 -46.53 57.72 -27.44
C THR A 902 -45.62 57.39 -28.62
N GLU A 903 -44.52 56.69 -28.37
CA GLU A 903 -43.82 55.87 -29.37
C GLU A 903 -43.18 54.67 -28.67
N ASN A 904 -43.29 53.47 -29.27
CA ASN A 904 -42.95 52.20 -28.61
C ASN A 904 -41.60 51.67 -29.11
N SER A 905 -40.51 52.35 -28.76
CA SER A 905 -39.15 52.01 -29.16
C SER A 905 -38.41 51.24 -28.06
N LYS A 906 -38.10 49.96 -28.32
CA LYS A 906 -37.24 49.15 -27.45
C LYS A 906 -35.77 49.59 -27.61
N ALA A 907 -35.33 50.54 -26.80
CA ALA A 907 -33.92 50.70 -26.50
C ALA A 907 -33.51 49.62 -25.48
N ASN A 908 -32.81 48.58 -25.93
CA ASN A 908 -32.18 47.62 -25.02
C ASN A 908 -31.21 48.37 -24.10
N SER A 909 -31.24 48.13 -22.79
CA SER A 909 -30.24 48.71 -21.90
C SER A 909 -28.88 48.04 -22.11
N THR A 910 -27.82 48.82 -21.89
CA THR A 910 -26.43 48.35 -21.86
C THR A 910 -26.28 47.14 -20.93
N GLU A 911 -26.95 47.16 -19.79
CA GLU A 911 -26.90 46.11 -18.77
C GLU A 911 -27.62 44.83 -19.23
N GLU A 912 -28.75 44.92 -19.93
CA GLU A 912 -29.40 43.76 -20.56
C GLU A 912 -28.53 43.13 -21.66
N LEU A 913 -27.83 43.94 -22.47
CA LEU A 913 -26.92 43.42 -23.50
C LEU A 913 -25.68 42.74 -22.91
N LEU A 914 -25.08 43.34 -21.88
CA LEU A 914 -23.98 42.74 -21.12
C LEU A 914 -24.41 41.46 -20.40
N PHE A 915 -25.59 41.47 -19.78
CA PHE A 915 -26.18 40.29 -19.17
C PHE A 915 -26.43 39.20 -20.20
N LEU A 916 -27.00 39.52 -21.37
CA LEU A 916 -27.24 38.54 -22.44
C LEU A 916 -25.93 37.91 -22.93
N LEU A 917 -24.88 38.70 -23.14
CA LEU A 917 -23.55 38.22 -23.53
C LEU A 917 -22.95 37.26 -22.50
N ILE A 918 -23.05 37.58 -21.21
CA ILE A 918 -22.53 36.75 -20.12
C ILE A 918 -23.41 35.50 -19.90
N TRP A 919 -24.72 35.63 -20.02
CA TRP A 919 -25.67 34.53 -19.82
C TRP A 919 -25.62 33.49 -20.95
N THR A 920 -25.22 33.89 -22.17
CA THR A 920 -24.90 32.93 -23.24
C THR A 920 -23.68 32.05 -22.96
N GLU A 921 -22.90 32.31 -21.90
CA GLU A 921 -21.80 31.44 -21.44
C GLU A 921 -22.27 30.35 -20.45
N GLU A 922 -23.36 30.57 -19.70
CA GLU A 922 -23.91 29.58 -18.77
C GLU A 922 -24.55 28.38 -19.51
N VAL A 923 -24.90 28.55 -20.78
CA VAL A 923 -25.42 27.51 -21.67
C VAL A 923 -24.26 26.88 -22.47
N LYS A 924 -23.43 26.08 -21.78
CA LYS A 924 -22.42 25.23 -22.44
C LYS A 924 -23.06 24.28 -23.48
N PRO A 925 -22.35 23.93 -24.57
CA PRO A 925 -22.57 22.64 -25.24
C PRO A 925 -22.37 21.49 -24.24
N ALA A 926 -23.00 20.34 -24.48
CA ALA A 926 -22.80 19.18 -23.60
C ALA A 926 -21.30 18.83 -23.48
N GLU A 927 -20.86 18.54 -22.26
CA GLU A 927 -19.55 17.92 -22.03
C GLU A 927 -19.53 16.51 -22.62
N GLU A 928 -18.35 15.92 -22.77
CA GLU A 928 -18.19 14.60 -23.39
C GLU A 928 -19.14 13.58 -22.73
N PRO A 929 -19.79 12.69 -23.49
CA PRO A 929 -20.60 11.63 -22.90
C PRO A 929 -19.71 10.82 -21.96
N PRO A 930 -20.17 10.47 -20.75
CA PRO A 930 -19.38 9.66 -19.84
C PRO A 930 -18.96 8.37 -20.54
N THR A 931 -17.73 7.92 -20.32
CA THR A 931 -17.29 6.59 -20.74
C THR A 931 -18.31 5.57 -20.29
N VAL A 932 -18.86 4.81 -21.23
CA VAL A 932 -20.06 4.00 -21.02
C VAL A 932 -19.81 2.96 -19.94
N GLU A 933 -20.30 3.25 -18.72
CA GLU A 933 -20.62 2.21 -17.76
C GLU A 933 -21.62 1.28 -18.44
N LYS A 934 -21.26 0.00 -18.57
CA LYS A 934 -22.17 -1.02 -19.08
C LYS A 934 -23.36 -1.12 -18.12
N LYS A 935 -24.51 -0.58 -18.52
CA LYS A 935 -25.79 -0.98 -17.96
C LYS A 935 -26.28 -2.24 -18.65
N ASP A 936 -26.79 -3.11 -17.81
CA ASP A 936 -27.20 -4.48 -18.08
C ASP A 936 -28.14 -4.61 -19.28
N GLU A 937 -27.99 -5.72 -20.00
CA GLU A 937 -28.86 -6.12 -21.11
C GLU A 937 -30.25 -6.50 -20.56
N GLU A 938 -31.33 -5.99 -21.16
CA GLU A 938 -32.66 -6.60 -20.97
C GLU A 938 -32.75 -7.93 -21.75
N PRO A 939 -33.45 -8.95 -21.22
CA PRO A 939 -33.27 -10.33 -21.63
C PRO A 939 -33.86 -10.68 -23.00
N ILE A 940 -33.29 -11.74 -23.58
CA ILE A 940 -33.66 -12.31 -24.88
C ILE A 940 -35.10 -12.87 -24.86
N LEU A 941 -35.80 -12.71 -25.99
CA LEU A 941 -37.09 -13.33 -26.26
C LEU A 941 -37.00 -14.87 -26.32
N GLU A 942 -37.47 -15.56 -25.28
CA GLU A 942 -37.72 -17.00 -25.36
C GLU A 942 -39.05 -17.32 -26.07
N LEU A 943 -39.03 -18.37 -26.90
CA LEU A 943 -40.18 -18.85 -27.67
C LEU A 943 -40.98 -19.89 -26.88
N ASN A 944 -42.22 -19.55 -26.51
CA ASN A 944 -43.17 -20.49 -25.91
C ASN A 944 -43.78 -21.46 -26.94
N PRO A 945 -43.93 -22.75 -26.57
CA PRO A 945 -44.95 -23.62 -27.12
C PRO A 945 -45.91 -24.18 -26.04
N ALA A 946 -47.17 -23.76 -26.13
CA ALA A 946 -48.42 -24.47 -25.74
C ALA A 946 -48.63 -25.07 -24.32
N GLU A 947 -49.73 -24.64 -23.70
CA GLU A 947 -50.72 -25.42 -22.91
C GLU A 947 -50.23 -26.28 -21.71
N ASN A 948 -50.68 -26.04 -20.47
CA ASN A 948 -52.09 -26.25 -20.10
C ASN A 948 -52.58 -25.54 -18.80
N THR A 949 -53.88 -25.73 -18.52
CA THR A 949 -54.73 -25.31 -17.36
C THR A 949 -54.20 -25.70 -15.95
N ASP A 950 -54.68 -25.22 -14.79
CA ASP A 950 -55.96 -24.53 -14.45
C ASP A 950 -55.93 -23.69 -13.13
N THR A 951 -56.96 -22.86 -12.91
CA THR A 951 -57.48 -22.22 -11.65
C THR A 951 -56.57 -21.75 -10.48
N GLY A 952 -56.84 -20.54 -9.95
CA GLY A 952 -56.69 -20.22 -8.50
C GLY A 952 -56.18 -18.82 -8.14
N ASN A 953 -56.94 -18.04 -7.34
CA ASN A 953 -56.62 -16.65 -6.94
C ASN A 953 -57.28 -16.33 -5.56
N PRO A 954 -56.94 -15.23 -4.84
CA PRO A 954 -55.70 -14.89 -4.13
C PRO A 954 -55.89 -14.76 -2.59
N GLN A 955 -54.81 -14.49 -1.81
CA GLN A 955 -54.69 -13.27 -0.97
C GLN A 955 -53.38 -13.10 -0.14
N SER A 956 -53.05 -11.82 0.12
CA SER A 956 -52.34 -11.22 1.28
C SER A 956 -50.87 -11.58 1.65
N THR A 957 -49.97 -10.61 1.37
CA THR A 957 -48.95 -10.01 2.28
C THR A 957 -48.08 -10.90 3.19
N ASN A 958 -46.74 -10.86 3.12
CA ASN A 958 -45.94 -9.67 3.48
C ASN A 958 -44.49 -9.72 2.93
N GLN A 959 -43.78 -8.58 2.94
CA GLN A 959 -42.41 -8.43 2.42
C GLN A 959 -41.33 -8.68 3.49
N PHE A 960 -40.30 -9.46 3.15
CA PHE A 960 -38.95 -9.38 3.74
C PHE A 960 -37.90 -9.76 2.67
N ASN A 961 -37.27 -8.76 2.06
CA ASN A 961 -36.25 -8.98 1.02
C ASN A 961 -34.87 -9.24 1.64
N ILE A 962 -34.45 -10.50 1.70
CA ILE A 962 -33.06 -10.88 1.95
C ILE A 962 -32.25 -10.64 0.67
N LYS A 963 -31.36 -9.65 0.68
CA LYS A 963 -30.49 -9.35 -0.47
C LYS A 963 -29.24 -10.23 -0.41
N ILE A 964 -29.28 -11.37 -1.12
CA ILE A 964 -28.14 -12.29 -1.23
C ILE A 964 -27.02 -11.59 -2.00
N ILE A 965 -25.83 -11.53 -1.40
CA ILE A 965 -24.58 -11.18 -2.08
C ILE A 965 -23.91 -12.49 -2.46
N LEU A 966 -23.60 -12.68 -3.75
CA LEU A 966 -22.89 -13.85 -4.24
C LEU A 966 -21.38 -13.73 -3.93
N THR A 967 -20.77 -14.89 -3.66
CA THR A 967 -19.39 -15.07 -3.18
C THR A 967 -18.37 -15.28 -4.30
#